data_AF-A0A3C0S161-F1
#
_entry.id   AF-A0A3C0S161-F1
#
_cell.length_a   1.000
_cell.length_b   1.000
_cell.length_c   1.000
_cell.angle_alpha   90.00
_cell.angle_beta   90.00
_cell.angle_gamma   90.00
#
_symmetry.space_group_name_H-M   'P 1'
#
loop_
_entity.id
_entity.type
_entity.pdbx_description
1 polymer ?
#
loop_
_entity_poly.entity_id
_entity_poly.type
_entity_poly.pdbx_seq_one_letter_code
_entity_poly.pdbx_strand_id
1 'polypeptide(L)'
;MKLFNSAMIRVPQFPHNARLEDVWSELLESIAYASPDFYKLVAHLQPIELKLQEPKIKNTIFKYFNRAKYRCTPLGTFSSFGIVGVDSSKPSAIQIKNIRTFHSFADWKKIQQFEYEFADVLERNYKLFSNSTYYVVGNSIRFVRRKENVETFELAEVELRDDVIDVLNFLNHPSPISHVLKALHLKYSKDHLLNLIESMILTNLLLTEADPNTVGTDYFFRINKEKYKAQNPYIISELNYREQNLSPKHFKNLSALVDLLTEILPTETNSTHISDFVSKYTKRFDRKNMPIMEALDPQIGVGYGDLHTGEKKDSLMNLLLNKTYKDKKEEEGTILNQFIKSKITFKAGDVIDLSKLEIRENRREVANKLPNTFSVIGSLIDDNFHLERIGGHSANQLAGRFTICGTNALHFAKDIANLETEANPDVIFFDIVYHAELAVDNINRRTLLYAQELNLISYPSVAKPITLNDLYISISGNAIVLRSKLLGKRVIPRMASAYNYRRSQLPVFRFLYDLSFHNLWPELSFDLTRILPDIRFYPKVIFRDIVISLPKMIIYSKELKRIPEEGKVNYITDLMHQYGIGTLVKMVNGEEHMVYDLTQPGEMRLFLLEIATREQTTIEEMVLPNNTLVTDEQDRPYINQLIIPMYHKEQIYGESAAIIQDTTTKDRDFLPLMEWAYYDIFLHPMAANEILLNPIQKVLKQHEQTIEKWFFIRYNEGGEHIRLRIKSDQQTLIQITMQLSHSLRPNYNAGRISNFNISTYQRELERYDVVGMANVERHFFLGSQLVIRMLQDNNSDTTK
;
A
#
# COMPACT_ATOMS: atom_id res chain seq x y z
N MET A 1 -16.31 -1.90 -17.38
CA MET A 1 -15.34 -2.98 -17.06
C MET A 1 -15.67 -4.27 -17.80
N LYS A 2 -14.76 -5.23 -17.93
CA LYS A 2 -15.01 -6.57 -18.51
C LYS A 2 -14.71 -7.68 -17.50
N LEU A 3 -15.44 -8.79 -17.62
CA LEU A 3 -15.22 -10.00 -16.84
C LEU A 3 -14.05 -10.81 -17.44
N PHE A 4 -13.16 -11.32 -16.59
CA PHE A 4 -12.11 -12.24 -17.03
C PHE A 4 -12.68 -13.65 -17.29
N ASN A 5 -12.07 -14.40 -18.20
CA ASN A 5 -12.59 -15.70 -18.67
C ASN A 5 -12.38 -16.85 -17.67
N SER A 6 -11.74 -16.58 -16.53
CA SER A 6 -11.47 -17.52 -15.46
C SER A 6 -11.64 -16.82 -14.12
N ALA A 7 -11.92 -17.59 -13.08
CA ALA A 7 -11.96 -17.10 -11.70
C ALA A 7 -11.20 -18.07 -10.79
N MET A 8 -10.79 -17.58 -9.62
CA MET A 8 -10.32 -18.44 -8.55
C MET A 8 -11.49 -18.75 -7.63
N ILE A 9 -11.61 -20.01 -7.22
CA ILE A 9 -12.59 -20.45 -6.22
C ILE A 9 -11.86 -20.95 -4.97
N ARG A 10 -12.47 -20.71 -3.81
CA ARG A 10 -12.05 -21.24 -2.52
C ARG A 10 -13.23 -21.95 -1.88
N VAL A 11 -12.95 -23.11 -1.30
CA VAL A 11 -13.95 -24.01 -0.71
C VAL A 11 -13.41 -24.48 0.65
N PRO A 12 -14.22 -24.52 1.72
CA PRO A 12 -13.79 -25.03 3.01
C PRO A 12 -13.54 -26.54 2.94
N GLN A 13 -12.92 -27.10 3.98
CA GLN A 13 -12.57 -28.52 4.04
C GLN A 13 -13.81 -29.43 3.96
N PHE A 14 -14.88 -29.06 4.66
CA PHE A 14 -16.08 -29.86 4.83
C PHE A 14 -17.32 -29.22 4.21
N PRO A 15 -18.29 -30.05 3.77
CA PRO A 15 -19.57 -29.55 3.33
C PRO A 15 -20.31 -28.92 4.51
N HIS A 16 -21.19 -27.96 4.24
CA HIS A 16 -21.85 -27.20 5.30
C HIS A 16 -22.86 -28.05 6.10
N ASN A 17 -23.27 -29.20 5.57
CA ASN A 17 -24.10 -30.19 6.26
C ASN A 17 -23.31 -31.27 7.02
N ALA A 18 -21.97 -31.19 7.06
CA ALA A 18 -21.15 -32.14 7.83
C ALA A 18 -21.50 -32.11 9.32
N ARG A 19 -21.46 -33.29 9.96
CA ARG A 19 -21.54 -33.48 11.41
C ARG A 19 -20.15 -33.75 11.95
N LEU A 20 -19.85 -33.24 13.15
CA LEU A 20 -18.52 -33.32 13.76
C LEU A 20 -18.04 -34.77 13.89
N GLU A 21 -18.93 -35.66 14.35
CA GLU A 21 -18.67 -37.09 14.48
C GLU A 21 -18.27 -37.79 13.17
N ASP A 22 -18.77 -37.35 12.01
CA ASP A 22 -18.49 -37.98 10.73
C ASP A 22 -17.12 -37.57 10.15
N VAL A 23 -16.57 -36.44 10.59
CA VAL A 23 -15.35 -35.83 10.03
C VAL A 23 -14.27 -35.56 11.08
N TRP A 24 -14.40 -36.18 12.26
CA TRP A 24 -13.53 -35.93 13.40
C TRP A 24 -12.07 -36.27 13.08
N SER A 25 -11.82 -37.36 12.35
CA SER A 25 -10.47 -37.80 11.96
C SER A 25 -9.79 -36.77 11.05
N GLU A 26 -10.46 -36.33 9.98
CA GLU A 26 -9.91 -35.33 9.06
C GLU A 26 -9.76 -33.94 9.72
N LEU A 27 -10.64 -33.61 10.68
CA LEU A 27 -10.52 -32.40 11.47
C LEU A 27 -9.30 -32.47 12.39
N LEU A 28 -9.07 -33.60 13.05
CA LEU A 28 -7.91 -33.82 13.92
C LEU A 28 -6.59 -33.66 13.17
N GLU A 29 -6.48 -34.15 11.93
CA GLU A 29 -5.29 -33.94 11.09
C GLU A 29 -5.04 -32.45 10.83
N SER A 30 -6.11 -31.69 10.59
CA SER A 30 -6.02 -30.25 10.34
C SER A 30 -5.68 -29.48 11.62
N ILE A 31 -6.17 -29.93 12.78
CA ILE A 31 -5.81 -29.40 14.10
C ILE A 31 -4.35 -29.72 14.44
N ALA A 32 -3.87 -30.93 14.13
CA ALA A 32 -2.47 -31.32 14.32
C ALA A 32 -1.52 -30.34 13.64
N TYR A 33 -1.93 -29.89 12.47
CA TYR A 33 -1.21 -28.89 11.70
C TYR A 33 -1.31 -27.47 12.29
N ALA A 34 -2.52 -26.98 12.53
CA ALA A 34 -2.74 -25.59 12.93
C ALA A 34 -2.41 -25.31 14.41
N SER A 35 -2.56 -26.30 15.28
CA SER A 35 -2.31 -26.16 16.72
C SER A 35 -1.84 -27.49 17.33
N PRO A 36 -0.54 -27.81 17.20
CA PRO A 36 0.04 -29.06 17.72
C PRO A 36 -0.22 -29.30 19.21
N ASP A 37 -0.22 -28.25 20.03
CA ASP A 37 -0.46 -28.38 21.46
C ASP A 37 -1.93 -28.67 21.78
N PHE A 38 -2.87 -28.06 21.04
CA PHE A 38 -4.27 -28.40 21.19
C PHE A 38 -4.54 -29.81 20.68
N TYR A 39 -3.92 -30.23 19.58
CA TYR A 39 -3.99 -31.59 19.07
C TYR A 39 -3.61 -32.62 20.12
N LYS A 40 -2.48 -32.46 20.83
CA LYS A 40 -2.07 -33.38 21.92
C LYS A 40 -3.15 -33.56 22.99
N LEU A 41 -3.94 -32.52 23.27
CA LEU A 41 -5.04 -32.58 24.26
C LEU A 41 -6.25 -33.37 23.76
N VAL A 42 -6.51 -33.40 22.45
CA VAL A 42 -7.75 -33.98 21.90
C VAL A 42 -7.54 -35.21 21.02
N ALA A 43 -6.30 -35.54 20.64
CA ALA A 43 -5.98 -36.61 19.70
C ALA A 43 -6.42 -38.01 20.16
N HIS A 44 -6.55 -38.22 21.47
CA HIS A 44 -7.00 -39.50 22.04
C HIS A 44 -8.52 -39.63 22.09
N LEU A 45 -9.26 -38.54 21.90
CA LEU A 45 -10.70 -38.50 22.07
C LEU A 45 -11.43 -39.14 20.90
N GLN A 46 -12.45 -39.93 21.20
CA GLN A 46 -13.44 -40.42 20.25
C GLN A 46 -14.64 -39.45 20.17
N PRO A 47 -15.40 -39.43 19.05
CA PRO A 47 -16.54 -38.52 18.88
C PRO A 47 -17.56 -38.51 20.03
N ILE A 48 -17.80 -39.67 20.65
CA ILE A 48 -18.72 -39.81 21.79
C ILE A 48 -18.23 -39.04 23.03
N GLU A 49 -16.91 -38.93 23.20
CA GLU A 49 -16.26 -38.32 24.37
C GLU A 49 -16.17 -36.79 24.26
N LEU A 50 -16.31 -36.23 23.04
CA LEU A 50 -16.28 -34.79 22.80
C LEU A 50 -17.36 -34.05 23.60
N LYS A 51 -18.52 -34.69 23.77
CA LYS A 51 -19.66 -34.17 24.55
C LYS A 51 -19.40 -34.16 26.06
N LEU A 52 -18.38 -34.87 26.55
CA LEU A 52 -18.04 -34.95 27.96
C LEU A 52 -16.90 -34.00 28.36
N GLN A 53 -16.19 -33.41 27.39
CA GLN A 53 -15.05 -32.53 27.65
C GLN A 53 -15.43 -31.22 28.36
N GLU A 54 -14.42 -30.57 28.94
CA GLU A 54 -14.57 -29.24 29.53
C GLU A 54 -15.07 -28.20 28.51
N PRO A 55 -15.83 -27.17 28.95
CA PRO A 55 -16.35 -26.14 28.05
C PRO A 55 -15.28 -25.48 27.17
N LYS A 56 -14.09 -25.21 27.72
CA LYS A 56 -13.00 -24.57 26.96
C LYS A 56 -12.52 -25.43 25.78
N ILE A 57 -12.42 -26.74 25.97
CA ILE A 57 -12.02 -27.70 24.93
C ILE A 57 -13.12 -27.78 23.86
N LYS A 58 -14.38 -27.93 24.27
CA LYS A 58 -15.54 -27.93 23.37
C LYS A 58 -15.61 -26.68 22.50
N ASN A 59 -15.41 -25.50 23.11
CA ASN A 59 -15.42 -24.23 22.39
C ASN A 59 -14.31 -24.17 21.33
N THR A 60 -13.14 -24.71 21.65
CA THR A 60 -11.99 -24.71 20.74
C THR A 60 -12.19 -25.70 19.59
N ILE A 61 -12.72 -26.90 19.87
CA ILE A 61 -13.13 -27.87 18.83
C ILE A 61 -14.19 -27.25 17.91
N PHE A 62 -15.22 -26.60 18.49
CA PHE A 62 -16.25 -25.93 17.71
C PHE A 62 -15.65 -24.86 16.81
N LYS A 63 -14.68 -24.05 17.27
CA LYS A 63 -14.00 -23.04 16.44
C LYS A 63 -13.28 -23.67 15.24
N TYR A 64 -12.58 -24.78 15.42
CA TYR A 64 -11.92 -25.47 14.30
C TYR A 64 -12.93 -26.10 13.34
N PHE A 65 -13.96 -26.76 13.86
CA PHE A 65 -15.02 -27.35 13.03
C PHE A 65 -15.79 -26.28 12.24
N ASN A 66 -16.14 -25.16 12.90
CA ASN A 66 -16.79 -24.02 12.27
C ASN A 66 -15.94 -23.44 11.13
N ARG A 67 -14.63 -23.27 11.37
CA ARG A 67 -13.69 -22.86 10.32
C ARG A 67 -13.70 -23.84 9.15
N ALA A 68 -13.60 -25.14 9.44
CA ALA A 68 -13.56 -26.20 8.43
C ALA A 68 -14.86 -26.32 7.60
N LYS A 69 -15.98 -25.77 8.07
CA LYS A 69 -17.27 -25.73 7.37
C LYS A 69 -17.57 -24.43 6.66
N TYR A 70 -17.18 -23.30 7.25
CA TYR A 70 -17.71 -21.98 6.86
C TYR A 70 -16.66 -20.95 6.41
N ARG A 71 -15.37 -21.21 6.59
CA ARG A 71 -14.32 -20.26 6.17
C ARG A 71 -13.59 -20.73 4.93
N CYS A 72 -13.84 -20.06 3.81
CA CYS A 72 -13.13 -20.28 2.55
C CYS A 72 -11.69 -19.72 2.57
N THR A 73 -11.32 -18.88 3.54
CA THR A 73 -9.98 -18.28 3.60
C THR A 73 -8.89 -19.35 3.80
N PRO A 74 -7.92 -19.46 2.88
CA PRO A 74 -6.89 -20.50 2.86
C PRO A 74 -6.03 -20.58 4.12
N LEU A 75 -6.08 -21.73 4.81
CA LEU A 75 -5.19 -22.07 5.94
C LEU A 75 -4.95 -23.58 5.98
N GLY A 76 -3.76 -24.02 5.56
CA GLY A 76 -3.40 -25.44 5.54
C GLY A 76 -4.43 -26.27 4.77
N THR A 77 -5.01 -27.26 5.45
CA THR A 77 -6.03 -28.19 4.94
C THR A 77 -7.47 -27.74 5.23
N PHE A 78 -7.69 -26.65 5.98
CA PHE A 78 -9.04 -26.16 6.34
C PHE A 78 -9.83 -25.61 5.16
N SER A 79 -9.16 -25.31 4.05
CA SER A 79 -9.78 -24.84 2.82
C SER A 79 -8.83 -25.06 1.64
N SER A 80 -9.42 -25.23 0.47
CA SER A 80 -8.70 -25.48 -0.78
C SER A 80 -9.03 -24.39 -1.80
N PHE A 81 -8.04 -24.02 -2.62
CA PHE A 81 -8.25 -23.12 -3.75
C PHE A 81 -8.32 -23.92 -5.06
N GLY A 82 -8.81 -23.30 -6.12
CA GLY A 82 -8.55 -23.76 -7.48
C GLY A 82 -9.00 -22.74 -8.53
N ILE A 83 -8.75 -23.06 -9.80
CA ILE A 83 -9.07 -22.18 -10.94
C ILE A 83 -10.23 -22.80 -11.72
N VAL A 84 -11.23 -21.97 -12.02
CA VAL A 84 -12.44 -22.37 -12.74
C VAL A 84 -12.64 -21.52 -13.98
N GLY A 85 -13.13 -22.13 -15.06
CA GLY A 85 -13.42 -21.42 -16.30
C GLY A 85 -14.76 -20.72 -16.25
N VAL A 86 -14.87 -19.54 -16.87
CA VAL A 86 -16.13 -18.82 -17.07
C VAL A 86 -16.52 -18.95 -18.54
N ASP A 87 -17.53 -19.78 -18.80
CA ASP A 87 -17.91 -20.21 -20.15
C ASP A 87 -19.44 -20.22 -20.28
N SER A 88 -19.97 -19.52 -21.30
CA SER A 88 -21.40 -19.46 -21.57
C SER A 88 -21.96 -20.74 -22.19
N SER A 89 -21.11 -21.61 -22.75
CA SER A 89 -21.53 -22.82 -23.47
C SER A 89 -21.82 -24.02 -22.56
N LYS A 90 -21.51 -23.93 -21.27
CA LYS A 90 -21.62 -25.04 -20.31
C LYS A 90 -22.53 -24.68 -19.13
N PRO A 91 -23.24 -25.66 -18.55
CA PRO A 91 -23.99 -25.43 -17.31
C PRO A 91 -23.02 -25.03 -16.19
N SER A 92 -23.51 -24.20 -15.28
CA SER A 92 -22.73 -23.75 -14.13
C SER A 92 -22.83 -24.79 -13.03
N ALA A 93 -21.80 -25.64 -12.93
CA ALA A 93 -21.68 -26.65 -11.89
C ALA A 93 -20.21 -26.92 -11.61
N ILE A 94 -19.89 -27.10 -10.33
CA ILE A 94 -18.53 -27.43 -9.88
C ILE A 94 -18.62 -28.70 -9.04
N GLN A 95 -18.27 -29.83 -9.66
CA GLN A 95 -18.15 -31.09 -8.95
C GLN A 95 -16.68 -31.33 -8.60
N ILE A 96 -16.36 -31.25 -7.31
CA ILE A 96 -15.01 -31.44 -6.80
C ILE A 96 -14.78 -32.91 -6.44
N LYS A 97 -13.56 -33.41 -6.63
CA LYS A 97 -13.16 -34.72 -6.14
C LYS A 97 -12.88 -34.66 -4.64
N ASN A 98 -13.13 -35.76 -3.94
CA ASN A 98 -12.81 -35.87 -2.51
C ASN A 98 -11.29 -35.78 -2.26
N ILE A 99 -10.49 -36.25 -3.22
CA ILE A 99 -9.04 -36.18 -3.16
C ILE A 99 -8.57 -34.75 -3.49
N ARG A 100 -7.81 -34.16 -2.58
CA ARG A 100 -7.15 -32.85 -2.75
C ARG A 100 -5.69 -33.02 -3.12
N THR A 101 -5.13 -32.01 -3.78
CA THR A 101 -3.68 -31.91 -4.00
C THR A 101 -3.10 -31.03 -2.89
N PHE A 102 -2.09 -31.51 -2.17
CA PHE A 102 -1.44 -30.75 -1.10
C PHE A 102 -0.05 -30.30 -1.54
N HIS A 103 0.15 -28.99 -1.60
CA HIS A 103 1.44 -28.38 -1.88
C HIS A 103 2.15 -28.10 -0.57
N SER A 104 3.26 -28.77 -0.35
CA SER A 104 4.03 -28.70 0.90
C SER A 104 5.33 -27.93 0.70
N PHE A 105 5.52 -26.91 1.54
CA PHE A 105 6.67 -26.03 1.55
C PHE A 105 7.31 -26.03 2.94
N ALA A 106 8.60 -25.71 3.06
CA ALA A 106 9.17 -25.50 4.39
C ALA A 106 8.58 -24.21 4.98
N ASP A 107 8.19 -24.20 6.25
CA ASP A 107 7.69 -22.98 6.90
C ASP A 107 8.76 -21.88 6.88
N TRP A 108 8.38 -20.69 6.44
CA TRP A 108 9.25 -19.51 6.41
C TRP A 108 9.94 -19.20 7.75
N LYS A 109 9.35 -19.53 8.90
CA LYS A 109 10.01 -19.36 10.21
C LYS A 109 11.37 -20.07 10.30
N LYS A 110 11.60 -21.09 9.47
CA LYS A 110 12.84 -21.87 9.46
C LYS A 110 14.03 -21.17 8.82
N ILE A 111 13.85 -20.02 8.17
CA ILE A 111 14.99 -19.30 7.60
C ILE A 111 16.06 -18.98 8.66
N GLN A 112 15.66 -18.79 9.92
CA GLN A 112 16.57 -18.54 11.05
C GLN A 112 17.48 -19.72 11.42
N GLN A 113 17.24 -20.91 10.86
CA GLN A 113 18.06 -22.10 11.12
C GLN A 113 19.23 -22.24 10.13
N PHE A 114 19.31 -21.33 9.16
CA PHE A 114 20.30 -21.41 8.08
C PHE A 114 21.21 -20.20 8.17
N GLU A 115 22.44 -20.47 8.58
CA GLU A 115 23.56 -19.54 8.56
C GLU A 115 24.60 -20.07 7.57
N TYR A 116 25.44 -19.16 7.09
CA TYR A 116 26.59 -19.47 6.26
C TYR A 116 27.76 -18.63 6.73
N GLU A 117 28.96 -19.18 6.59
CA GLU A 117 30.20 -18.47 6.91
C GLU A 117 30.81 -17.87 5.64
N PHE A 118 31.70 -16.89 5.78
CA PHE A 118 32.41 -16.34 4.63
C PHE A 118 33.25 -17.41 3.89
N ALA A 119 33.72 -18.43 4.61
CA ALA A 119 34.37 -19.60 4.01
C ALA A 119 33.47 -20.32 2.98
N ASP A 120 32.17 -20.45 3.24
CA ASP A 120 31.21 -21.05 2.30
C ASP A 120 31.10 -20.23 1.01
N VAL A 121 31.09 -18.90 1.14
CA VAL A 121 31.04 -17.95 0.02
C VAL A 121 32.21 -18.18 -0.93
N LEU A 122 33.40 -18.43 -0.37
CA LEU A 122 34.62 -18.69 -1.13
C LEU A 122 34.64 -20.07 -1.76
N GLU A 123 34.37 -21.12 -0.97
CA GLU A 123 34.41 -22.51 -1.43
C GLU A 123 33.44 -22.75 -2.58
N ARG A 124 32.23 -22.18 -2.48
CA ARG A 124 31.15 -22.38 -3.44
C ARG A 124 31.09 -21.31 -4.51
N ASN A 125 31.98 -20.31 -4.46
CA ASN A 125 32.03 -19.18 -5.38
C ASN A 125 30.65 -18.48 -5.50
N TYR A 126 30.05 -18.17 -4.34
CA TYR A 126 28.72 -17.59 -4.29
C TYR A 126 28.62 -16.30 -5.10
N LYS A 127 27.45 -16.11 -5.70
CA LYS A 127 27.07 -14.83 -6.29
C LYS A 127 26.74 -13.83 -5.19
N LEU A 128 27.32 -12.65 -5.34
CA LEU A 128 27.13 -11.49 -4.48
C LEU A 128 26.27 -10.46 -5.21
N PHE A 129 25.51 -9.67 -4.47
CA PHE A 129 24.67 -8.59 -4.97
C PHE A 129 24.67 -7.44 -3.98
N SER A 130 24.79 -6.20 -4.45
CA SER A 130 24.73 -5.04 -3.57
C SER A 130 23.35 -4.87 -2.97
N ASN A 131 23.29 -4.55 -1.68
CA ASN A 131 22.05 -4.10 -1.06
C ASN A 131 21.61 -2.81 -1.74
N SER A 132 20.57 -2.89 -2.57
CA SER A 132 20.17 -1.79 -3.48
C SER A 132 19.77 -0.50 -2.76
N THR A 133 19.56 -0.54 -1.43
CA THR A 133 19.18 0.62 -0.61
C THR A 133 20.32 1.60 -0.35
N TYR A 134 21.57 1.31 -0.75
CA TYR A 134 22.70 2.19 -0.49
C TYR A 134 22.65 3.48 -1.31
N TYR A 135 23.13 4.60 -0.77
CA TYR A 135 23.32 5.87 -1.49
C TYR A 135 24.40 6.70 -0.79
N VAL A 136 24.99 7.65 -1.51
CA VAL A 136 26.11 8.47 -1.00
C VAL A 136 25.57 9.80 -0.45
N VAL A 137 26.02 10.19 0.74
CA VAL A 137 25.69 11.46 1.37
C VAL A 137 26.95 12.06 1.98
N GLY A 138 27.42 13.19 1.45
CA GLY A 138 28.67 13.79 1.91
C GLY A 138 29.85 12.81 1.79
N ASN A 139 30.52 12.53 2.91
CA ASN A 139 31.64 11.58 2.99
C ASN A 139 31.21 10.21 3.54
N SER A 140 29.95 9.82 3.39
CA SER A 140 29.45 8.53 3.84
C SER A 140 28.54 7.84 2.84
N ILE A 141 28.42 6.52 3.00
CA ILE A 141 27.47 5.65 2.31
C ILE A 141 26.41 5.26 3.33
N ARG A 142 25.16 5.63 3.08
CA ARG A 142 24.01 5.24 3.88
C ARG A 142 23.28 4.09 3.21
N PHE A 143 22.72 3.17 3.99
CA PHE A 143 21.94 2.05 3.47
C PHE A 143 21.05 1.47 4.56
N VAL A 144 20.03 0.71 4.19
CA VAL A 144 19.15 0.05 5.17
C VAL A 144 19.69 -1.35 5.46
N ARG A 145 19.86 -1.69 6.74
CA ARG A 145 20.20 -3.06 7.18
C ARG A 145 19.19 -3.63 8.16
N ARG A 146 19.22 -4.95 8.35
CA ARG A 146 18.44 -5.63 9.39
C ARG A 146 19.15 -5.46 10.73
N LYS A 147 18.39 -5.27 11.80
CA LYS A 147 18.92 -5.40 13.17
C LYS A 147 19.01 -6.88 13.56
N GLU A 148 19.68 -7.16 14.68
CA GLU A 148 19.87 -8.52 15.22
C GLU A 148 18.56 -9.34 15.33
N ASN A 149 17.42 -8.69 15.57
CA ASN A 149 16.11 -9.36 15.66
C ASN A 149 15.48 -9.76 14.30
N VAL A 150 16.18 -9.61 13.16
CA VAL A 150 15.79 -9.98 11.77
C VAL A 150 14.54 -9.30 11.19
N GLU A 151 13.59 -8.89 12.03
CA GLU A 151 12.29 -8.32 11.65
C GLU A 151 12.24 -6.77 11.70
N THR A 152 13.32 -6.14 12.19
CA THR A 152 13.42 -4.67 12.27
C THR A 152 14.58 -4.15 11.43
N PHE A 153 14.45 -2.90 10.99
CA PHE A 153 15.40 -2.25 10.08
C PHE A 153 15.98 -0.99 10.70
N GLU A 154 17.17 -0.61 10.25
CA GLU A 154 17.78 0.70 10.54
C GLU A 154 18.51 1.26 9.33
N LEU A 155 18.65 2.58 9.32
CA LEU A 155 19.53 3.28 8.39
C LEU A 155 20.95 3.28 8.97
N ALA A 156 21.82 2.48 8.38
CA ALA A 156 23.24 2.40 8.71
C ALA A 156 24.05 3.37 7.84
N GLU A 157 25.22 3.74 8.34
CA GLU A 157 26.15 4.67 7.69
C GLU A 157 27.59 4.13 7.81
N VAL A 158 28.33 4.15 6.71
CA VAL A 158 29.76 3.80 6.66
C VAL A 158 30.54 4.88 5.92
N GLU A 159 31.84 4.97 6.15
CA GLU A 159 32.70 5.95 5.47
C GLU A 159 32.72 5.73 3.95
N LEU A 160 32.68 6.82 3.18
CA LEU A 160 32.83 6.79 1.74
C LEU A 160 34.28 6.47 1.38
N ARG A 161 34.49 5.28 0.82
CA ARG A 161 35.79 4.81 0.33
C ARG A 161 35.68 4.28 -1.10
N ASP A 162 36.70 4.52 -1.91
CA ASP A 162 36.71 4.13 -3.33
C ASP A 162 36.57 2.62 -3.52
N ASP A 163 37.20 1.83 -2.65
CA ASP A 163 37.15 0.37 -2.71
C ASP A 163 35.76 -0.20 -2.42
N VAL A 164 35.04 0.39 -1.45
CA VAL A 164 33.64 0.06 -1.16
C VAL A 164 32.76 0.38 -2.37
N ILE A 165 32.90 1.58 -2.94
CA ILE A 165 32.10 2.02 -4.10
C ILE A 165 32.40 1.18 -5.35
N ASP A 166 33.65 0.85 -5.62
CA ASP A 166 34.04 0.01 -6.74
C ASP A 166 33.41 -1.39 -6.64
N VAL A 167 33.41 -2.00 -5.44
CA VAL A 167 32.73 -3.28 -5.19
C VAL A 167 31.22 -3.16 -5.36
N LEU A 168 30.59 -2.12 -4.78
CA LEU A 168 29.15 -1.89 -4.91
C LEU A 168 28.72 -1.68 -6.37
N ASN A 169 29.47 -0.88 -7.13
CA ASN A 169 29.15 -0.61 -8.52
C ASN A 169 29.29 -1.84 -9.42
N PHE A 170 30.28 -2.70 -9.14
CA PHE A 170 30.45 -3.96 -9.84
C PHE A 170 29.28 -4.93 -9.54
N LEU A 171 28.81 -4.94 -8.29
CA LEU A 171 27.76 -5.84 -7.80
C LEU A 171 26.33 -5.29 -7.92
N ASN A 172 26.11 -4.31 -8.81
CA ASN A 172 24.78 -3.84 -9.22
C ASN A 172 23.90 -4.94 -9.87
N HIS A 173 24.49 -6.10 -10.18
CA HIS A 173 23.80 -7.32 -10.59
C HIS A 173 24.50 -8.55 -9.96
N PRO A 174 23.75 -9.62 -9.66
CA PRO A 174 24.30 -10.79 -9.00
C PRO A 174 25.47 -11.41 -9.78
N SER A 175 26.66 -11.41 -9.16
CA SER A 175 27.91 -11.84 -9.79
C SER A 175 28.77 -12.70 -8.85
N PRO A 176 29.43 -13.76 -9.33
CA PRO A 176 30.30 -14.60 -8.49
C PRO A 176 31.43 -13.81 -7.83
N ILE A 177 31.77 -14.15 -6.58
CA ILE A 177 32.88 -13.52 -5.85
C ILE A 177 34.20 -13.55 -6.65
N SER A 178 34.50 -14.66 -7.33
CA SER A 178 35.68 -14.77 -8.21
C SER A 178 35.74 -13.72 -9.32
N HIS A 179 34.59 -13.27 -9.82
CA HIS A 179 34.53 -12.24 -10.86
C HIS A 179 34.86 -10.86 -10.29
N VAL A 180 34.40 -10.56 -9.08
CA VAL A 180 34.73 -9.31 -8.37
C VAL A 180 36.23 -9.23 -8.12
N LEU A 181 36.80 -10.31 -7.55
CA LEU A 181 38.23 -10.41 -7.28
C LEU A 181 39.05 -10.24 -8.56
N LYS A 182 38.63 -10.89 -9.65
CA LYS A 182 39.28 -10.75 -10.96
C LYS A 182 39.11 -9.35 -11.56
N ALA A 183 37.98 -8.69 -11.39
CA ALA A 183 37.76 -7.36 -11.97
C ALA A 183 38.58 -6.27 -11.26
N LEU A 184 38.77 -6.40 -9.94
CA LEU A 184 39.38 -5.37 -9.11
C LEU A 184 40.84 -5.64 -8.70
N HIS A 185 41.43 -6.78 -9.12
CA HIS A 185 42.79 -7.18 -8.74
C HIS A 185 43.91 -6.19 -9.10
N LEU A 186 43.73 -5.35 -10.13
CA LEU A 186 44.72 -4.35 -10.53
C LEU A 186 44.72 -3.13 -9.61
N LYS A 187 43.61 -2.87 -8.92
CA LYS A 187 43.44 -1.72 -8.02
C LYS A 187 43.71 -2.08 -6.57
N TYR A 188 43.33 -3.28 -6.14
CA TYR A 188 43.36 -3.70 -4.74
C TYR A 188 43.94 -5.12 -4.60
N SER A 189 44.64 -5.38 -3.50
CA SER A 189 45.15 -6.73 -3.22
C SER A 189 44.00 -7.70 -2.93
N LYS A 190 44.22 -8.98 -3.23
CA LYS A 190 43.20 -10.02 -3.02
C LYS A 190 42.78 -10.10 -1.54
N ASP A 191 43.73 -10.09 -0.61
CA ASP A 191 43.45 -10.19 0.83
C ASP A 191 42.64 -8.99 1.33
N HIS A 192 42.94 -7.78 0.82
CA HIS A 192 42.16 -6.59 1.11
C HIS A 192 40.71 -6.71 0.63
N LEU A 193 40.51 -7.15 -0.62
CA LEU A 193 39.17 -7.36 -1.18
C LEU A 193 38.38 -8.43 -0.43
N LEU A 194 39.03 -9.52 0.00
CA LEU A 194 38.38 -10.57 0.78
C LEU A 194 37.88 -10.03 2.13
N ASN A 195 38.75 -9.37 2.89
CA ASN A 195 38.38 -8.77 4.19
C ASN A 195 37.28 -7.72 4.05
N LEU A 196 37.34 -6.93 2.97
CA LEU A 196 36.34 -5.92 2.65
C LEU A 196 34.97 -6.57 2.35
N ILE A 197 34.95 -7.55 1.44
CA ILE A 197 33.72 -8.24 1.03
C ILE A 197 33.09 -8.96 2.23
N GLU A 198 33.87 -9.64 3.07
CA GLU A 198 33.41 -10.25 4.30
C GLU A 198 32.73 -9.23 5.22
N SER A 199 33.39 -8.09 5.46
CA SER A 199 32.84 -7.00 6.28
C SER A 199 31.54 -6.44 5.69
N MET A 200 31.45 -6.30 4.36
CA MET A 200 30.25 -5.82 3.69
C MET A 200 29.09 -6.82 3.74
N ILE A 201 29.37 -8.13 3.74
CA ILE A 201 28.35 -9.17 3.93
C ILE A 201 27.82 -9.13 5.37
N LEU A 202 28.74 -9.11 6.36
CA LEU A 202 28.39 -9.06 7.80
C LEU A 202 27.55 -7.83 8.17
N THR A 203 27.71 -6.72 7.44
CA THR A 203 26.94 -5.48 7.66
C THR A 203 25.65 -5.39 6.85
N ASN A 204 25.32 -6.40 6.02
CA ASN A 204 24.24 -6.41 5.02
C ASN A 204 24.37 -5.33 3.92
N LEU A 205 25.58 -4.81 3.69
CA LEU A 205 25.84 -3.94 2.55
C LEU A 205 25.96 -4.74 1.23
N LEU A 206 26.39 -6.00 1.33
CA LEU A 206 26.25 -7.02 0.30
C LEU A 206 25.30 -8.13 0.76
N LEU A 207 24.62 -8.70 -0.22
CA LEU A 207 23.80 -9.90 -0.11
C LEU A 207 24.47 -11.03 -0.90
N THR A 208 24.21 -12.27 -0.51
CA THR A 208 24.72 -13.48 -1.14
C THR A 208 23.58 -14.37 -1.63
N GLU A 209 23.87 -15.30 -2.53
CA GLU A 209 22.90 -16.30 -2.96
C GLU A 209 22.48 -17.31 -1.88
N ALA A 210 22.95 -17.16 -0.64
CA ALA A 210 22.43 -17.86 0.53
C ALA A 210 21.40 -17.03 1.32
N ASP A 211 21.27 -15.73 1.06
CA ASP A 211 20.29 -14.87 1.72
C ASP A 211 18.88 -15.10 1.16
N PRO A 212 17.79 -14.90 1.93
CA PRO A 212 16.43 -15.26 1.52
C PRO A 212 15.83 -14.44 0.35
N ASN A 213 14.85 -15.06 -0.34
CA ASN A 213 14.02 -14.42 -1.36
C ASN A 213 12.56 -14.92 -1.26
N THR A 214 11.58 -14.03 -1.45
CA THR A 214 10.14 -14.38 -1.48
C THR A 214 9.56 -14.48 -2.89
N VAL A 215 10.30 -14.03 -3.91
CA VAL A 215 9.85 -14.07 -5.31
C VAL A 215 10.81 -14.92 -6.14
N GLY A 216 10.26 -15.71 -7.05
CA GLY A 216 11.02 -16.54 -7.99
C GLY A 216 11.22 -17.96 -7.49
N THR A 217 12.42 -18.51 -7.70
CA THR A 217 12.77 -19.86 -7.21
C THR A 217 12.68 -19.90 -5.69
N ASP A 218 12.02 -20.93 -5.14
CA ASP A 218 11.84 -21.05 -3.69
C ASP A 218 13.18 -21.04 -2.94
N TYR A 219 13.25 -20.27 -1.84
CA TYR A 219 14.48 -20.10 -1.06
C TYR A 219 15.08 -21.44 -0.60
N PHE A 220 14.25 -22.32 0.00
CA PHE A 220 14.73 -23.59 0.54
C PHE A 220 15.18 -24.56 -0.55
N PHE A 221 14.60 -24.48 -1.75
CA PHE A 221 15.11 -25.17 -2.94
C PHE A 221 16.47 -24.61 -3.36
N ARG A 222 16.59 -23.28 -3.48
CA ARG A 222 17.82 -22.60 -3.91
C ARG A 222 19.03 -22.95 -3.04
N ILE A 223 18.86 -23.06 -1.73
CA ILE A 223 19.95 -23.42 -0.80
C ILE A 223 20.10 -24.93 -0.54
N ASN A 224 19.41 -25.78 -1.32
CA ASN A 224 19.42 -27.25 -1.16
C ASN A 224 18.98 -27.74 0.23
N LYS A 225 17.98 -27.08 0.84
CA LYS A 225 17.39 -27.41 2.15
C LYS A 225 15.92 -27.83 2.05
N GLU A 226 15.52 -28.42 0.92
CA GLU A 226 14.15 -28.90 0.73
C GLU A 226 13.68 -29.94 1.75
N LYS A 227 14.61 -30.72 2.31
CA LYS A 227 14.32 -31.74 3.34
C LYS A 227 13.55 -31.18 4.54
N TYR A 228 13.63 -29.87 4.78
CA TYR A 228 12.91 -29.20 5.87
C TYR A 228 11.41 -29.02 5.60
N LYS A 229 10.90 -29.35 4.39
CA LYS A 229 9.47 -29.48 4.12
C LYS A 229 8.79 -30.51 5.03
N ALA A 230 9.50 -31.53 5.52
CA ALA A 230 8.89 -32.63 6.28
C ALA A 230 8.47 -32.30 7.73
N GLN A 231 9.05 -31.26 8.35
CA GLN A 231 8.77 -30.92 9.75
C GLN A 231 7.84 -29.70 9.82
N ASN A 232 6.57 -29.82 10.20
CA ASN A 232 5.60 -28.69 10.24
C ASN A 232 5.61 -27.85 8.93
N PRO A 233 5.23 -28.43 7.78
CA PRO A 233 5.28 -27.74 6.48
C PRO A 233 4.37 -26.52 6.42
N TYR A 234 4.64 -25.53 5.58
CA TYR A 234 3.58 -24.64 5.09
C TYR A 234 2.77 -25.35 3.99
N ILE A 235 1.47 -25.55 4.21
CA ILE A 235 0.60 -26.28 3.28
C ILE A 235 -0.35 -25.34 2.55
N ILE A 236 -0.47 -25.52 1.24
CA ILE A 236 -1.56 -24.98 0.42
C ILE A 236 -2.33 -26.15 -0.20
N SER A 237 -3.63 -26.24 0.06
CA SER A 237 -4.50 -27.26 -0.53
C SER A 237 -5.14 -26.77 -1.83
N GLU A 238 -5.08 -27.58 -2.88
CA GLU A 238 -5.68 -27.33 -4.19
C GLU A 238 -6.81 -28.33 -4.49
N LEU A 239 -7.87 -27.83 -5.11
CA LEU A 239 -9.04 -28.58 -5.56
C LEU A 239 -8.72 -29.40 -6.81
N ASN A 240 -9.23 -30.63 -6.85
CA ASN A 240 -9.31 -31.44 -8.05
C ASN A 240 -10.78 -31.49 -8.51
N TYR A 241 -11.02 -31.47 -9.82
CA TYR A 241 -12.36 -31.33 -10.38
C TYR A 241 -12.76 -32.53 -11.24
N ARG A 242 -14.07 -32.82 -11.28
CA ARG A 242 -14.74 -33.53 -12.38
C ARG A 242 -15.35 -32.51 -13.34
N GLU A 243 -15.98 -31.47 -12.79
CA GLU A 243 -16.52 -30.32 -13.51
C GLU A 243 -16.08 -29.01 -12.84
N GLN A 244 -15.75 -27.98 -13.65
CA GLN A 244 -15.15 -26.73 -13.16
C GLN A 244 -15.61 -25.49 -13.95
N ASN A 245 -16.90 -25.44 -14.32
CA ASN A 245 -17.42 -24.40 -15.20
C ASN A 245 -18.37 -23.45 -14.45
N LEU A 246 -18.21 -22.16 -14.71
CA LEU A 246 -19.12 -21.10 -14.26
C LEU A 246 -19.81 -20.47 -15.46
N SER A 247 -21.11 -20.24 -15.35
CA SER A 247 -21.82 -19.44 -16.36
C SER A 247 -21.60 -17.94 -16.11
N PRO A 248 -21.26 -17.14 -17.13
CA PRO A 248 -21.14 -15.69 -17.00
C PRO A 248 -22.47 -15.00 -16.65
N LYS A 249 -23.62 -15.69 -16.78
CA LYS A 249 -24.95 -15.15 -16.44
C LYS A 249 -25.02 -14.62 -15.00
N HIS A 250 -24.30 -15.27 -14.07
CA HIS A 250 -24.26 -14.91 -12.65
C HIS A 250 -23.55 -13.58 -12.37
N PHE A 251 -22.79 -13.08 -13.35
CA PHE A 251 -21.92 -11.91 -13.19
C PHE A 251 -22.32 -10.76 -14.14
N LYS A 252 -23.45 -10.89 -14.86
CA LYS A 252 -23.87 -9.96 -15.92
C LYS A 252 -24.01 -8.51 -15.44
N ASN A 253 -24.33 -8.30 -14.17
CA ASN A 253 -24.52 -6.97 -13.59
C ASN A 253 -23.29 -6.42 -12.86
N LEU A 254 -22.17 -7.15 -12.81
CA LEU A 254 -20.96 -6.68 -12.10
C LEU A 254 -20.38 -5.40 -12.73
N SER A 255 -20.35 -5.27 -14.06
CA SER A 255 -19.85 -4.02 -14.67
C SER A 255 -20.74 -2.84 -14.31
N ALA A 256 -22.06 -2.98 -14.41
CA ALA A 256 -22.99 -1.91 -14.07
C ALA A 256 -22.92 -1.55 -12.57
N LEU A 257 -22.65 -2.52 -11.70
CA LEU A 257 -22.41 -2.25 -10.29
C LEU A 257 -21.12 -1.45 -10.08
N VAL A 258 -20.03 -1.80 -10.76
CA VAL A 258 -18.77 -1.03 -10.68
C VAL A 258 -19.01 0.41 -11.13
N ASP A 259 -19.70 0.62 -12.26
CA ASP A 259 -20.01 1.95 -12.79
C ASP A 259 -20.82 2.77 -11.76
N LEU A 260 -21.85 2.17 -11.14
CA LEU A 260 -22.62 2.81 -10.05
C LEU A 260 -21.73 3.14 -8.84
N LEU A 261 -20.91 2.19 -8.37
CA LEU A 261 -20.08 2.38 -7.18
C LEU A 261 -19.04 3.49 -7.38
N THR A 262 -18.51 3.64 -8.60
CA THR A 262 -17.64 4.77 -8.95
C THR A 262 -18.35 6.12 -9.01
N GLU A 263 -19.68 6.15 -8.98
CA GLU A 263 -20.44 7.41 -8.93
C GLU A 263 -20.85 7.79 -7.50
N ILE A 264 -21.10 6.79 -6.64
CA ILE A 264 -21.69 7.03 -5.30
C ILE A 264 -20.69 6.96 -4.15
N LEU A 265 -19.56 6.28 -4.32
CA LEU A 265 -18.54 6.18 -3.28
C LEU A 265 -17.57 7.37 -3.33
N PRO A 266 -17.00 7.78 -2.18
CA PRO A 266 -15.98 8.82 -2.16
C PRO A 266 -14.71 8.37 -2.89
N THR A 267 -14.08 9.33 -3.56
CA THR A 267 -12.87 9.12 -4.37
C THR A 267 -11.57 9.19 -3.57
N GLU A 268 -11.61 9.40 -2.25
CA GLU A 268 -10.39 9.59 -1.45
C GLU A 268 -9.63 8.26 -1.29
N THR A 269 -8.48 8.18 -1.96
CA THR A 269 -7.70 6.93 -2.08
C THR A 269 -6.23 7.10 -1.72
N ASN A 270 -5.72 8.33 -1.70
CA ASN A 270 -4.33 8.57 -1.34
C ASN A 270 -4.17 8.45 0.18
N SER A 271 -3.16 7.68 0.60
CA SER A 271 -2.78 7.67 2.01
C SER A 271 -2.41 9.09 2.44
N THR A 272 -2.71 9.42 3.69
CA THR A 272 -2.28 10.69 4.30
C THR A 272 -0.76 10.88 4.17
N HIS A 273 0.01 9.79 4.18
CA HIS A 273 1.45 9.78 3.98
C HIS A 273 1.87 10.18 2.56
N ILE A 274 1.19 9.72 1.50
CA ILE A 274 1.47 10.15 0.12
C ILE A 274 1.22 11.64 -0.04
N SER A 275 0.10 12.14 0.48
CA SER A 275 -0.24 13.57 0.36
C SER A 275 0.75 14.46 1.12
N ASP A 276 1.16 14.05 2.33
CA ASP A 276 2.22 14.70 3.11
C ASP A 276 3.57 14.65 2.39
N PHE A 277 3.94 13.51 1.81
CA PHE A 277 5.15 13.36 1.01
C PHE A 277 5.15 14.30 -0.19
N VAL A 278 4.07 14.33 -0.98
CA VAL A 278 3.92 15.24 -2.14
C VAL A 278 4.11 16.70 -1.71
N SER A 279 3.46 17.11 -0.62
CA SER A 279 3.54 18.47 -0.09
C SER A 279 4.98 18.83 0.32
N LYS A 280 5.63 17.99 1.13
CA LYS A 280 7.01 18.21 1.59
C LYS A 280 8.00 18.17 0.44
N TYR A 281 7.87 17.22 -0.48
CA TYR A 281 8.72 17.07 -1.64
C TYR A 281 8.61 18.29 -2.55
N THR A 282 7.39 18.72 -2.88
CA THR A 282 7.17 19.91 -3.72
C THR A 282 7.77 21.15 -3.06
N LYS A 283 7.63 21.30 -1.73
CA LYS A 283 8.22 22.41 -1.00
C LYS A 283 9.75 22.40 -1.00
N ARG A 284 10.38 21.22 -0.89
CA ARG A 284 11.84 21.08 -0.75
C ARG A 284 12.58 20.97 -2.08
N PHE A 285 11.99 20.28 -3.05
CA PHE A 285 12.62 19.87 -4.30
C PHE A 285 11.87 20.39 -5.53
N ASP A 286 10.68 20.98 -5.37
CA ASP A 286 9.79 21.40 -6.47
C ASP A 286 9.63 20.27 -7.51
N ARG A 287 10.08 20.49 -8.76
CA ARG A 287 9.97 19.54 -9.87
C ARG A 287 11.24 18.72 -10.10
N LYS A 288 12.25 18.85 -9.24
CA LYS A 288 13.55 18.19 -9.39
C LYS A 288 13.39 16.68 -9.48
N ASN A 289 14.22 16.02 -10.30
CA ASN A 289 14.35 14.57 -10.27
C ASN A 289 15.28 14.18 -9.11
N MET A 290 14.77 13.44 -8.13
CA MET A 290 15.54 13.00 -6.96
C MET A 290 15.69 11.48 -6.95
N PRO A 291 16.90 10.93 -6.68
CA PRO A 291 17.05 9.51 -6.35
C PRO A 291 16.09 9.14 -5.22
N ILE A 292 15.41 8.00 -5.36
CA ILE A 292 14.35 7.60 -4.42
C ILE A 292 14.84 7.53 -2.98
N MET A 293 16.05 7.01 -2.75
CA MET A 293 16.59 6.87 -1.40
C MET A 293 16.95 8.22 -0.77
N GLU A 294 17.46 9.17 -1.55
CA GLU A 294 17.71 10.54 -1.07
C GLU A 294 16.41 11.26 -0.76
N ALA A 295 15.37 11.11 -1.60
CA ALA A 295 14.07 11.73 -1.36
C ALA A 295 13.39 11.19 -0.09
N LEU A 296 13.53 9.89 0.18
CA LEU A 296 12.95 9.22 1.34
C LEU A 296 13.82 9.32 2.61
N ASP A 297 15.06 9.81 2.51
CA ASP A 297 15.92 10.02 3.69
C ASP A 297 15.29 11.10 4.62
N PRO A 298 15.29 10.87 5.95
CA PRO A 298 14.70 11.79 6.92
C PRO A 298 15.46 13.11 7.14
N GLN A 299 16.76 13.15 6.87
CA GLN A 299 17.64 14.30 7.10
C GLN A 299 17.85 15.13 5.83
N ILE A 300 18.26 14.48 4.74
CA ILE A 300 18.56 15.14 3.46
C ILE A 300 17.35 15.16 2.51
N GLY A 301 16.37 14.29 2.75
CA GLY A 301 15.14 14.16 1.99
C GLY A 301 13.94 14.80 2.66
N VAL A 302 12.77 14.19 2.48
CA VAL A 302 11.52 14.60 3.16
C VAL A 302 10.95 13.52 4.08
N GLY A 303 11.62 12.37 4.15
CA GLY A 303 11.11 11.19 4.87
C GLY A 303 9.85 10.59 4.23
N TYR A 304 9.40 9.45 4.75
CA TYR A 304 8.09 8.88 4.43
C TYR A 304 7.47 8.17 5.63
N GLY A 305 6.23 8.55 5.98
CA GLY A 305 5.57 8.06 7.19
C GLY A 305 6.41 8.26 8.46
N ASP A 306 6.28 7.33 9.41
CA ASP A 306 6.80 7.50 10.76
C ASP A 306 8.28 7.09 10.97
N LEU A 307 9.16 7.20 9.96
CA LEU A 307 10.58 6.81 10.12
C LEU A 307 11.27 7.56 11.29
N HIS A 308 10.80 8.77 11.63
CA HIS A 308 11.35 9.58 12.71
C HIS A 308 10.96 9.12 14.12
N THR A 309 9.98 8.23 14.29
CA THR A 309 9.51 7.79 15.62
C THR A 309 10.07 6.41 15.97
N GLY A 310 11.40 6.27 15.89
CA GLY A 310 12.14 5.14 16.48
C GLY A 310 12.04 5.07 18.00
N GLU A 311 11.39 6.03 18.64
CA GLU A 311 10.93 5.95 20.02
C GLU A 311 9.43 6.29 20.06
N LYS A 312 8.68 5.53 20.87
CA LYS A 312 7.30 5.83 21.26
C LYS A 312 7.20 7.25 21.80
N LYS A 313 7.00 8.22 20.92
CA LYS A 313 6.14 9.35 21.19
C LYS A 313 4.87 9.09 20.40
N ASP A 314 3.88 8.56 21.10
CA ASP A 314 2.51 9.00 20.89
C ASP A 314 2.53 10.52 21.00
N SER A 315 2.89 11.14 19.88
CA SER A 315 2.82 12.57 19.74
C SER A 315 1.33 12.85 19.87
N LEU A 316 0.95 13.43 21.01
CA LEU A 316 -0.37 14.03 21.20
C LEU A 316 -0.75 14.85 19.95
N MET A 317 0.25 15.39 19.25
CA MET A 317 0.15 16.07 17.96
C MET A 317 -0.30 15.18 16.78
N ASN A 318 0.03 13.87 16.69
CA ASN A 318 -0.55 12.96 15.68
C ASN A 318 -2.02 12.60 16.01
N LEU A 319 -2.33 12.43 17.29
CA LEU A 319 -3.71 12.24 17.77
C LEU A 319 -4.55 13.52 17.61
N LEU A 320 -3.93 14.69 17.75
CA LEU A 320 -4.52 15.99 17.49
C LEU A 320 -4.64 16.26 15.99
N LEU A 321 -3.64 15.99 15.16
CA LEU A 321 -3.70 16.14 13.69
C LEU A 321 -4.73 15.20 13.06
N ASN A 322 -4.89 13.97 13.55
CA ASN A 322 -5.98 13.07 13.14
C ASN A 322 -7.35 13.55 13.64
N LYS A 323 -7.41 14.38 14.69
CA LYS A 323 -8.63 15.10 15.10
C LYS A 323 -8.85 16.39 14.29
N THR A 324 -7.81 17.14 13.95
CA THR A 324 -7.92 18.37 13.15
C THR A 324 -8.18 18.11 11.67
N TYR A 325 -7.83 16.94 11.13
CA TYR A 325 -8.30 16.50 9.81
C TYR A 325 -9.73 15.92 9.82
N LYS A 326 -10.27 15.63 11.02
CA LYS A 326 -11.71 15.34 11.18
C LYS A 326 -12.56 16.61 11.29
N ASP A 327 -11.95 17.78 11.44
CA ASP A 327 -12.66 19.05 11.51
C ASP A 327 -12.33 19.93 10.29
N LYS A 328 -13.35 20.16 9.46
CA LYS A 328 -13.39 21.03 8.25
C LYS A 328 -12.97 20.41 6.92
N LYS A 329 -13.75 19.43 6.47
CA LYS A 329 -14.64 19.66 5.33
C LYS A 329 -16.01 19.17 5.73
N GLU A 330 -16.98 20.07 5.80
CA GLU A 330 -18.35 19.66 5.48
C GLU A 330 -18.28 19.11 4.06
N GLU A 331 -18.15 17.79 3.91
CA GLU A 331 -18.46 17.16 2.64
C GLU A 331 -19.89 17.56 2.33
N GLU A 332 -20.09 18.35 1.27
CA GLU A 332 -21.35 18.40 0.55
C GLU A 332 -21.88 16.97 0.51
N GLY A 333 -22.95 16.71 1.27
CA GLY A 333 -23.40 15.35 1.51
C GLY A 333 -23.54 14.62 0.19
N THR A 334 -22.76 13.54 0.02
CA THR A 334 -22.86 12.67 -1.16
C THR A 334 -24.33 12.32 -1.42
N ILE A 335 -24.72 12.11 -2.67
CA ILE A 335 -26.08 11.68 -3.05
C ILE A 335 -26.51 10.49 -2.18
N LEU A 336 -25.57 9.62 -1.85
CA LEU A 336 -25.71 8.50 -0.92
C LEU A 336 -26.08 8.95 0.51
N ASN A 337 -25.38 9.92 1.08
CA ASN A 337 -25.69 10.48 2.40
C ASN A 337 -27.08 11.15 2.44
N GLN A 338 -27.51 11.81 1.36
CA GLN A 338 -28.86 12.40 1.28
C GLN A 338 -29.95 11.34 1.15
N PHE A 339 -29.75 10.34 0.27
CA PHE A 339 -30.68 9.22 0.10
C PHE A 339 -30.88 8.45 1.40
N ILE A 340 -29.80 8.19 2.11
CA ILE A 340 -29.80 7.40 3.34
C ILE A 340 -30.35 8.18 4.54
N LYS A 341 -30.04 9.48 4.68
CA LYS A 341 -30.54 10.32 5.80
C LYS A 341 -32.08 10.45 5.79
N SER A 342 -32.74 10.19 4.67
CA SER A 342 -34.21 10.15 4.60
C SER A 342 -34.84 8.88 5.23
N LYS A 343 -34.04 7.86 5.59
CA LYS A 343 -34.49 6.53 6.05
C LYS A 343 -33.77 6.01 7.31
N ILE A 344 -33.45 6.88 8.27
CA ILE A 344 -32.59 6.54 9.44
C ILE A 344 -33.18 5.43 10.34
N THR A 345 -34.50 5.18 10.31
CA THR A 345 -35.14 4.08 11.06
C THR A 345 -35.53 2.94 10.13
N PHE A 346 -34.61 2.01 9.91
CA PHE A 346 -34.88 0.77 9.19
C PHE A 346 -35.76 -0.18 10.01
N LYS A 347 -36.71 -0.82 9.34
CA LYS A 347 -37.62 -1.84 9.90
C LYS A 347 -37.32 -3.21 9.32
N ALA A 348 -37.81 -4.26 10.00
CA ALA A 348 -37.76 -5.61 9.47
C ALA A 348 -38.38 -5.68 8.06
N GLY A 349 -37.69 -6.35 7.14
CA GLY A 349 -38.12 -6.50 5.75
C GLY A 349 -37.77 -5.32 4.82
N ASP A 350 -37.19 -4.23 5.32
CA ASP A 350 -36.69 -3.17 4.46
C ASP A 350 -35.59 -3.70 3.53
N VAL A 351 -35.59 -3.21 2.29
CA VAL A 351 -34.55 -3.49 1.29
C VAL A 351 -34.09 -2.18 0.67
N ILE A 352 -32.79 -1.96 0.68
CA ILE A 352 -32.16 -0.85 -0.04
C ILE A 352 -31.77 -1.37 -1.42
N ASP A 353 -32.50 -0.91 -2.43
CA ASP A 353 -32.20 -1.19 -3.83
C ASP A 353 -31.43 -0.01 -4.45
N LEU A 354 -30.12 -0.19 -4.63
CA LEU A 354 -29.27 0.84 -5.18
C LEU A 354 -29.56 1.15 -6.66
N SER A 355 -30.29 0.28 -7.38
CA SER A 355 -30.68 0.57 -8.76
C SER A 355 -31.74 1.68 -8.87
N LYS A 356 -32.36 2.05 -7.75
CA LYS A 356 -33.34 3.14 -7.64
C LYS A 356 -32.73 4.48 -7.23
N LEU A 357 -31.40 4.56 -7.10
CA LEU A 357 -30.72 5.82 -6.81
C LEU A 357 -30.82 6.76 -8.03
N GLU A 358 -31.41 7.94 -7.82
CA GLU A 358 -31.42 9.01 -8.82
C GLU A 358 -30.08 9.75 -8.81
N ILE A 359 -29.18 9.37 -9.72
CA ILE A 359 -27.88 10.03 -9.87
C ILE A 359 -28.08 11.24 -10.76
N ARG A 360 -27.91 12.45 -10.21
CA ARG A 360 -27.97 13.69 -11.00
C ARG A 360 -26.78 13.76 -11.94
N GLU A 361 -27.01 14.19 -13.18
CA GLU A 361 -26.03 14.24 -14.29
C GLU A 361 -24.79 15.13 -14.06
N ASN A 362 -24.65 15.79 -12.90
CA ASN A 362 -23.44 16.52 -12.56
C ASN A 362 -22.32 15.53 -12.22
N ARG A 363 -21.77 14.88 -13.26
CA ARG A 363 -20.53 14.12 -13.20
C ARG A 363 -19.46 15.04 -12.63
N ARG A 364 -19.07 14.81 -11.37
CA ARG A 364 -17.79 15.34 -10.88
C ARG A 364 -16.71 14.74 -11.80
N GLU A 365 -15.83 15.56 -12.35
CA GLU A 365 -14.61 15.04 -12.98
C GLU A 365 -13.85 14.25 -11.91
N VAL A 366 -13.89 12.92 -12.02
CA VAL A 366 -13.19 12.05 -11.07
C VAL A 366 -11.72 12.02 -11.47
N ALA A 367 -10.84 12.54 -10.60
CA ALA A 367 -9.40 12.56 -10.86
C ALA A 367 -8.75 11.16 -10.86
N ASN A 368 -9.36 10.18 -10.18
CA ASN A 368 -8.82 8.83 -10.01
C ASN A 368 -9.36 7.86 -11.06
N LYS A 369 -8.48 7.00 -11.59
CA LYS A 369 -8.85 5.97 -12.56
C LYS A 369 -9.04 4.61 -11.89
N LEU A 370 -9.88 3.75 -12.46
CA LEU A 370 -9.89 2.34 -12.08
C LEU A 370 -8.56 1.68 -12.46
N PRO A 371 -8.06 0.72 -11.67
CA PRO A 371 -6.91 -0.09 -12.07
C PRO A 371 -7.28 -1.02 -13.23
N ASN A 372 -6.32 -1.29 -14.11
CA ASN A 372 -6.51 -2.16 -15.27
C ASN A 372 -7.07 -3.52 -14.91
N THR A 373 -6.71 -4.04 -13.73
CA THR A 373 -7.34 -5.22 -13.15
C THR A 373 -7.60 -5.02 -11.65
N PHE A 374 -8.69 -5.61 -11.15
CA PHE A 374 -8.96 -5.74 -9.72
C PHE A 374 -9.84 -6.96 -9.46
N SER A 375 -9.98 -7.34 -8.18
CA SER A 375 -10.76 -8.51 -7.79
C SER A 375 -12.14 -8.12 -7.26
N VAL A 376 -13.16 -8.83 -7.72
CA VAL A 376 -14.48 -8.92 -7.08
C VAL A 376 -14.53 -10.23 -6.30
N ILE A 377 -14.77 -10.15 -5.00
CA ILE A 377 -14.84 -11.29 -4.09
C ILE A 377 -16.29 -11.45 -3.65
N GLY A 378 -16.81 -12.67 -3.69
CA GLY A 378 -18.15 -12.98 -3.25
C GLY A 378 -18.48 -14.45 -3.33
N SER A 379 -19.72 -14.81 -3.00
CA SER A 379 -20.22 -16.19 -3.05
C SER A 379 -21.41 -16.26 -4.00
N LEU A 380 -21.54 -17.38 -4.72
CA LEU A 380 -22.78 -17.67 -5.44
C LEU A 380 -23.73 -18.45 -4.52
N ILE A 381 -24.93 -17.92 -4.32
CA ILE A 381 -26.00 -18.56 -3.55
C ILE A 381 -27.24 -18.60 -4.44
N ASP A 382 -27.63 -19.82 -4.81
CA ASP A 382 -28.61 -20.06 -5.88
C ASP A 382 -28.19 -19.32 -7.17
N ASP A 383 -29.03 -18.44 -7.73
CA ASP A 383 -28.71 -17.64 -8.92
C ASP A 383 -28.12 -16.25 -8.59
N ASN A 384 -28.03 -15.85 -7.32
CA ASN A 384 -27.60 -14.51 -6.92
C ASN A 384 -26.12 -14.48 -6.53
N PHE A 385 -25.41 -13.44 -6.96
CA PHE A 385 -24.06 -13.17 -6.50
C PHE A 385 -24.09 -12.34 -5.23
N HIS A 386 -23.53 -12.86 -4.15
CA HIS A 386 -23.41 -12.19 -2.86
C HIS A 386 -22.02 -11.59 -2.75
N LEU A 387 -21.96 -10.26 -2.77
CA LEU A 387 -20.71 -9.52 -2.75
C LEU A 387 -20.10 -9.50 -1.35
N GLU A 388 -18.78 -9.71 -1.27
CA GLU A 388 -18.00 -9.49 -0.06
C GLU A 388 -17.08 -8.28 -0.17
N ARG A 389 -16.40 -8.12 -1.32
CA ARG A 389 -15.41 -7.05 -1.52
C ARG A 389 -15.19 -6.75 -3.00
N ILE A 390 -14.92 -5.49 -3.34
CA ILE A 390 -14.49 -5.07 -4.68
C ILE A 390 -13.27 -4.15 -4.55
N GLY A 391 -12.17 -4.49 -5.23
CA GLY A 391 -11.02 -3.60 -5.32
C GLY A 391 -9.67 -4.29 -5.38
N GLY A 392 -8.64 -3.54 -4.95
CA GLY A 392 -7.21 -3.86 -5.11
C GLY A 392 -6.56 -3.02 -6.22
N HIS A 393 -5.23 -2.96 -6.23
CA HIS A 393 -4.47 -2.31 -7.31
C HIS A 393 -4.18 -3.23 -8.51
N SER A 394 -4.45 -4.52 -8.33
CA SER A 394 -4.26 -5.60 -9.31
C SER A 394 -5.05 -6.81 -8.83
N ALA A 395 -5.66 -7.57 -9.74
CA ALA A 395 -6.31 -8.82 -9.39
C ALA A 395 -5.30 -9.88 -8.85
N ASN A 396 -4.02 -9.72 -9.18
CA ASN A 396 -2.95 -10.60 -8.68
C ASN A 396 -2.62 -10.43 -7.20
N GLN A 397 -3.14 -9.39 -6.53
CA GLN A 397 -2.93 -9.18 -5.09
C GLN A 397 -3.33 -10.41 -4.27
N LEU A 398 -4.39 -11.12 -4.66
CA LEU A 398 -4.84 -12.32 -3.97
C LEU A 398 -4.37 -13.63 -4.61
N ALA A 399 -3.98 -13.61 -5.89
CA ALA A 399 -3.62 -14.81 -6.64
C ALA A 399 -2.15 -15.20 -6.51
N GLY A 400 -1.25 -14.25 -6.24
CA GLY A 400 0.20 -14.48 -6.35
C GLY A 400 0.75 -15.62 -5.49
N ARG A 401 0.27 -15.77 -4.24
CA ARG A 401 0.70 -16.86 -3.33
C ARG A 401 0.43 -18.28 -3.84
N PHE A 402 -0.47 -18.44 -4.81
CA PHE A 402 -0.82 -19.75 -5.38
C PHE A 402 0.02 -20.11 -6.61
N THR A 403 0.80 -19.17 -7.13
CA THR A 403 1.59 -19.37 -8.35
C THR A 403 2.69 -20.42 -8.19
N ILE A 404 3.10 -20.71 -6.95
CA ILE A 404 4.06 -21.77 -6.60
C ILE A 404 3.43 -23.17 -6.55
N CYS A 405 2.10 -23.28 -6.64
CA CYS A 405 1.36 -24.55 -6.56
C CYS A 405 1.25 -25.27 -7.91
N GLY A 406 1.41 -24.59 -9.05
CA GLY A 406 1.32 -25.26 -10.34
C GLY A 406 1.09 -24.33 -11.53
N THR A 407 1.08 -24.92 -12.72
CA THR A 407 0.99 -24.21 -14.00
C THR A 407 -0.34 -23.47 -14.18
N ASN A 408 -1.46 -24.03 -13.72
CA ASN A 408 -2.77 -23.38 -13.86
C ASN A 408 -2.86 -22.06 -13.09
N ALA A 409 -2.44 -22.05 -11.81
CA ALA A 409 -2.43 -20.84 -11.00
C ALA A 409 -1.41 -19.82 -11.52
N LEU A 410 -0.25 -20.28 -12.01
CA LEU A 410 0.75 -19.43 -12.64
C LEU A 410 0.23 -18.77 -13.92
N HIS A 411 -0.38 -19.53 -14.84
CA HIS A 411 -0.96 -19.00 -16.07
C HIS A 411 -2.07 -17.99 -15.77
N PHE A 412 -2.99 -18.32 -14.86
CA PHE A 412 -4.03 -17.39 -14.41
C PHE A 412 -3.45 -16.05 -13.96
N ALA A 413 -2.40 -16.07 -13.14
CA ALA A 413 -1.76 -14.85 -12.66
C ALA A 413 -0.95 -14.11 -13.74
N LYS A 414 -0.27 -14.84 -14.62
CA LYS A 414 0.49 -14.26 -15.75
C LYS A 414 -0.42 -13.58 -16.77
N ASP A 415 -1.57 -14.17 -17.08
CA ASP A 415 -2.54 -13.58 -18.00
C ASP A 415 -3.09 -12.24 -17.47
N ILE A 416 -3.33 -12.15 -16.16
CA ILE A 416 -3.69 -10.89 -15.49
C ILE A 416 -2.55 -9.86 -15.61
N ALA A 417 -1.31 -10.25 -15.35
CA ALA A 417 -0.15 -9.35 -15.47
C ALA A 417 0.07 -8.88 -16.92
N ASN A 418 -0.19 -9.76 -17.90
CA ASN A 418 -0.13 -9.44 -19.33
C ASN A 418 -1.20 -8.41 -19.71
N LEU A 419 -2.44 -8.55 -19.22
CA LEU A 419 -3.49 -7.54 -19.45
C LEU A 419 -3.09 -6.15 -18.94
N GLU A 420 -2.46 -6.06 -17.78
CA GLU A 420 -1.97 -4.78 -17.23
C GLU A 420 -0.86 -4.19 -18.10
N THR A 421 0.07 -5.04 -18.55
CA THR A 421 1.22 -4.64 -19.38
C THR A 421 0.78 -4.20 -20.79
N GLU A 422 -0.11 -4.96 -21.44
CA GLU A 422 -0.67 -4.62 -22.75
C GLU A 422 -1.45 -3.30 -22.74
N ALA A 423 -2.16 -3.01 -21.65
CA ALA A 423 -2.91 -1.76 -21.51
C ALA A 423 -2.01 -0.53 -21.30
N ASN A 424 -0.73 -0.71 -20.92
CA ASN A 424 0.20 0.39 -20.64
C ASN A 424 1.58 0.11 -21.26
N PRO A 425 1.72 0.18 -22.59
CA PRO A 425 2.96 -0.19 -23.30
C PRO A 425 4.18 0.72 -22.98
N ASP A 426 3.92 1.93 -22.49
CA ASP A 426 4.94 2.95 -22.24
C ASP A 426 5.56 2.87 -20.84
N VAL A 427 5.08 1.97 -19.99
CA VAL A 427 5.59 1.79 -18.62
C VAL A 427 6.07 0.36 -18.40
N ILE A 428 6.87 0.16 -17.35
CA ILE A 428 7.32 -1.17 -16.92
C ILE A 428 6.79 -1.46 -15.53
N PHE A 429 5.98 -2.51 -15.41
CA PHE A 429 5.59 -3.04 -14.10
C PHE A 429 6.71 -3.88 -13.50
N PHE A 430 6.86 -3.85 -12.18
CA PHE A 430 7.81 -4.71 -11.47
C PHE A 430 7.24 -5.26 -10.16
N ASP A 431 7.66 -6.47 -9.81
CA ASP A 431 7.35 -7.10 -8.52
C ASP A 431 8.19 -6.45 -7.39
N ILE A 432 7.53 -6.00 -6.32
CA ILE A 432 8.23 -5.66 -5.07
C ILE A 432 8.60 -6.96 -4.37
N VAL A 433 9.90 -7.16 -4.10
CA VAL A 433 10.41 -8.30 -3.33
C VAL A 433 10.80 -7.82 -1.94
N TYR A 434 10.08 -8.33 -0.94
CA TYR A 434 10.20 -7.92 0.45
C TYR A 434 9.88 -9.08 1.37
N HIS A 435 10.56 -9.13 2.52
CA HIS A 435 10.23 -9.98 3.65
C HIS A 435 10.77 -9.36 4.95
N ALA A 436 10.02 -9.51 6.03
CA ALA A 436 10.38 -8.99 7.34
C ALA A 436 9.74 -9.72 8.51
N GLU A 437 8.63 -10.43 8.33
CA GLU A 437 7.89 -11.05 9.42
C GLU A 437 7.87 -12.56 9.24
N LEU A 438 8.59 -13.25 10.11
CA LEU A 438 8.79 -14.70 10.04
C LEU A 438 7.46 -15.47 10.08
N ALA A 439 6.53 -14.98 10.89
CA ALA A 439 5.22 -15.59 11.06
C ALA A 439 4.26 -15.37 9.90
N VAL A 440 4.52 -14.39 9.02
CA VAL A 440 3.58 -13.95 7.99
C VAL A 440 4.09 -14.28 6.59
N ASP A 441 5.38 -14.16 6.33
CA ASP A 441 5.98 -14.15 4.99
C ASP A 441 5.78 -15.42 4.14
N ASN A 442 5.26 -16.52 4.72
CA ASN A 442 4.72 -17.62 3.91
C ASN A 442 3.70 -17.12 2.87
N ILE A 443 2.90 -16.08 3.17
CA ILE A 443 1.93 -15.51 2.22
C ILE A 443 2.57 -14.66 1.13
N ASN A 444 3.83 -14.23 1.30
CA ASN A 444 4.56 -13.41 0.33
C ASN A 444 5.29 -14.24 -0.73
N ARG A 445 5.45 -15.56 -0.49
CA ARG A 445 6.12 -16.49 -1.39
C ARG A 445 5.34 -16.69 -2.68
N ARG A 446 5.97 -16.37 -3.81
CA ARG A 446 5.35 -16.44 -5.14
C ARG A 446 6.38 -16.54 -6.26
N THR A 447 5.92 -16.90 -7.45
CA THR A 447 6.72 -16.77 -8.68
C THR A 447 6.78 -15.31 -9.14
N LEU A 448 7.75 -14.99 -10.00
CA LEU A 448 7.88 -13.68 -10.63
C LEU A 448 6.79 -13.49 -11.70
N LEU A 449 5.93 -12.47 -11.54
CA LEU A 449 4.79 -12.23 -12.45
C LEU A 449 5.09 -11.17 -13.51
N TYR A 450 5.83 -10.12 -13.17
CA TYR A 450 6.21 -9.07 -14.11
C TYR A 450 7.60 -9.30 -14.71
N ALA A 451 7.98 -8.51 -15.71
CA ALA A 451 9.27 -8.65 -16.40
C ALA A 451 10.48 -8.27 -15.53
N GLN A 452 10.25 -7.47 -14.49
CA GLN A 452 11.27 -6.92 -13.60
C GLN A 452 10.86 -7.08 -12.14
N GLU A 453 11.84 -6.95 -11.25
CA GLU A 453 11.66 -6.94 -9.80
C GLU A 453 12.53 -5.86 -9.15
N LEU A 454 12.14 -5.46 -7.94
CA LEU A 454 12.92 -4.58 -7.08
C LEU A 454 13.08 -5.23 -5.71
N ASN A 455 14.32 -5.49 -5.33
CA ASN A 455 14.65 -6.25 -4.12
C ASN A 455 14.98 -5.32 -2.94
N LEU A 456 14.25 -5.47 -1.84
CA LEU A 456 14.44 -4.73 -0.60
C LEU A 456 15.08 -5.65 0.45
N ILE A 457 16.41 -5.66 0.49
CA ILE A 457 17.22 -6.51 1.41
C ILE A 457 16.80 -7.99 1.27
N SER A 458 16.79 -8.44 0.02
CA SER A 458 16.44 -9.80 -0.41
C SER A 458 17.31 -10.15 -1.62
N TYR A 459 17.65 -11.42 -1.78
CA TYR A 459 18.43 -11.84 -2.94
C TYR A 459 17.57 -11.85 -4.22
N PRO A 460 18.07 -11.30 -5.34
CA PRO A 460 17.31 -11.21 -6.59
C PRO A 460 17.04 -12.57 -7.23
N SER A 461 15.88 -12.70 -7.89
CA SER A 461 15.50 -13.87 -8.68
C SER A 461 15.86 -13.74 -10.17
N VAL A 462 16.16 -12.53 -10.64
CA VAL A 462 16.57 -12.25 -12.03
C VAL A 462 18.04 -11.82 -12.12
N ALA A 463 18.64 -12.01 -13.31
CA ALA A 463 20.05 -11.68 -13.53
C ALA A 463 20.35 -10.17 -13.52
N LYS A 464 19.38 -9.32 -13.88
CA LYS A 464 19.53 -7.86 -13.96
C LYS A 464 18.28 -7.18 -13.37
N PRO A 465 18.13 -7.17 -12.03
CA PRO A 465 16.98 -6.54 -11.38
C PRO A 465 17.06 -5.02 -11.48
N ILE A 466 15.94 -4.34 -11.29
CA ILE A 466 15.93 -2.90 -11.02
C ILE A 466 16.46 -2.69 -9.59
N THR A 467 17.27 -1.66 -9.38
CA THR A 467 17.82 -1.30 -8.06
C THR A 467 17.31 0.08 -7.63
N LEU A 468 17.29 0.39 -6.34
CA LEU A 468 16.83 1.71 -5.89
C LEU A 468 17.76 2.84 -6.38
N ASN A 469 19.05 2.56 -6.62
CA ASN A 469 19.99 3.50 -7.24
C ASN A 469 19.64 3.88 -8.68
N ASP A 470 18.88 3.03 -9.35
CA ASP A 470 18.36 3.28 -10.68
C ASP A 470 17.07 4.12 -10.67
N LEU A 471 16.44 4.28 -9.50
CA LEU A 471 15.11 4.85 -9.39
C LEU A 471 15.11 6.32 -8.97
N TYR A 472 14.38 7.12 -9.74
CA TYR A 472 14.20 8.55 -9.51
C TYR A 472 12.72 8.89 -9.39
N ILE A 473 12.42 9.81 -8.48
CA ILE A 473 11.10 10.40 -8.29
C ILE A 473 11.13 11.81 -8.86
N SER A 474 10.05 12.20 -9.53
CA SER A 474 9.69 13.61 -9.75
C SER A 474 8.23 13.82 -9.39
N ILE A 475 7.89 15.00 -8.92
CA ILE A 475 6.52 15.38 -8.63
C ILE A 475 6.13 16.61 -9.46
N SER A 476 4.94 16.57 -10.05
CA SER A 476 4.32 17.73 -10.72
C SER A 476 2.85 17.80 -10.34
N GLY A 477 2.47 18.86 -9.62
CA GLY A 477 1.16 18.90 -8.95
C GLY A 477 1.06 17.76 -7.94
N ASN A 478 0.02 16.93 -8.06
CA ASN A 478 -0.16 15.75 -7.22
C ASN A 478 0.35 14.43 -7.87
N ALA A 479 0.90 14.49 -9.08
CA ALA A 479 1.38 13.32 -9.78
C ALA A 479 2.80 12.94 -9.33
N ILE A 480 2.94 11.75 -8.75
CA ILE A 480 4.24 11.13 -8.48
C ILE A 480 4.61 10.27 -9.68
N VAL A 481 5.79 10.50 -10.24
CA VAL A 481 6.34 9.67 -11.33
C VAL A 481 7.64 9.04 -10.87
N LEU A 482 7.66 7.71 -10.85
CA LEU A 482 8.85 6.89 -10.60
C LEU A 482 9.44 6.44 -11.93
N ARG A 483 10.74 6.67 -12.15
CA ARG A 483 11.44 6.31 -13.39
C ARG A 483 12.67 5.47 -13.09
N SER A 484 12.96 4.53 -13.98
CA SER A 484 14.26 3.86 -14.05
C SER A 484 15.17 4.64 -15.01
N LYS A 485 16.37 4.98 -14.56
CA LYS A 485 17.38 5.64 -15.39
C LYS A 485 17.92 4.72 -16.47
N LEU A 486 18.18 3.46 -16.13
CA LEU A 486 18.70 2.41 -17.01
C LEU A 486 17.71 2.07 -18.12
N LEU A 487 16.42 1.93 -17.78
CA LEU A 487 15.38 1.56 -18.73
C LEU A 487 14.84 2.77 -19.48
N GLY A 488 15.11 4.00 -19.02
CA GLY A 488 14.61 5.24 -19.60
C GLY A 488 13.08 5.36 -19.57
N LYS A 489 12.40 4.56 -18.74
CA LYS A 489 10.94 4.45 -18.68
C LYS A 489 10.40 4.73 -17.29
N ARG A 490 9.12 5.13 -17.25
CA ARG A 490 8.32 5.09 -16.03
C ARG A 490 8.17 3.65 -15.56
N VAL A 491 8.33 3.43 -14.26
CA VAL A 491 8.18 2.11 -13.64
C VAL A 491 7.06 2.13 -12.61
N ILE A 492 6.28 1.05 -12.55
CA ILE A 492 5.10 0.96 -11.67
C ILE A 492 5.25 -0.24 -10.74
N PRO A 493 5.24 -0.03 -9.41
CA PRO A 493 5.34 -1.11 -8.45
C PRO A 493 4.06 -1.97 -8.42
N ARG A 494 4.24 -3.28 -8.24
CA ARG A 494 3.17 -4.26 -8.01
C ARG A 494 3.55 -5.22 -6.89
N MET A 495 2.57 -5.55 -6.04
CA MET A 495 2.71 -6.62 -5.06
C MET A 495 1.60 -7.65 -5.24
N ALA A 496 1.94 -8.81 -5.81
CA ALA A 496 1.03 -9.94 -5.94
C ALA A 496 0.94 -10.74 -4.63
N SER A 497 0.57 -10.07 -3.53
CA SER A 497 0.44 -10.67 -2.21
C SER A 497 -0.63 -9.97 -1.38
N ALA A 498 -1.33 -10.77 -0.56
CA ALA A 498 -2.29 -10.30 0.44
C ALA A 498 -1.61 -9.74 1.71
N TYR A 499 -0.29 -9.54 1.68
CA TYR A 499 0.45 -9.00 2.81
C TYR A 499 -0.03 -7.60 3.19
N ASN A 500 -0.36 -7.44 4.47
CA ASN A 500 -0.76 -6.16 5.02
C ASN A 500 0.48 -5.28 5.21
N TYR A 501 0.76 -4.47 4.21
CA TYR A 501 1.93 -3.59 4.15
C TYR A 501 2.04 -2.61 5.32
N ARG A 502 0.93 -2.26 5.99
CA ARG A 502 0.92 -1.36 7.15
C ARG A 502 1.64 -1.94 8.38
N ARG A 503 1.89 -3.25 8.39
CA ARG A 503 2.68 -3.94 9.44
C ARG A 503 4.17 -3.64 9.33
N SER A 504 4.65 -3.31 8.13
CA SER A 504 6.06 -3.05 7.89
C SER A 504 6.51 -1.72 8.48
N GLN A 505 7.70 -1.70 9.07
CA GLN A 505 8.37 -0.48 9.52
C GLN A 505 9.26 0.15 8.44
N LEU A 506 9.50 -0.53 7.31
CA LEU A 506 10.43 -0.09 6.27
C LEU A 506 9.76 0.95 5.32
N PRO A 507 10.15 2.23 5.32
CA PRO A 507 9.38 3.23 4.58
C PRO A 507 9.52 3.19 3.09
N VAL A 508 10.67 2.78 2.55
CA VAL A 508 10.81 2.57 1.11
C VAL A 508 9.84 1.48 0.62
N PHE A 509 9.63 0.42 1.39
CA PHE A 509 8.62 -0.59 1.10
C PHE A 509 7.20 0.00 1.17
N ARG A 510 6.86 0.71 2.26
CA ARG A 510 5.55 1.35 2.41
C ARG A 510 5.26 2.36 1.30
N PHE A 511 6.25 3.18 0.93
CA PHE A 511 6.16 4.16 -0.15
C PHE A 511 5.87 3.49 -1.50
N LEU A 512 6.65 2.46 -1.86
CA LEU A 512 6.45 1.72 -3.10
C LEU A 512 5.08 1.01 -3.13
N TYR A 513 4.63 0.49 -1.99
CA TYR A 513 3.32 -0.14 -1.89
C TYR A 513 2.19 0.88 -2.00
N ASP A 514 2.25 2.02 -1.29
CA ASP A 514 1.26 3.10 -1.43
C ASP A 514 1.26 3.67 -2.87
N LEU A 515 2.43 3.76 -3.52
CA LEU A 515 2.55 4.16 -4.92
C LEU A 515 1.83 3.19 -5.88
N SER A 516 1.69 1.91 -5.51
CA SER A 516 0.91 0.95 -6.31
C SER A 516 -0.59 1.29 -6.35
N PHE A 517 -1.08 2.11 -5.40
CA PHE A 517 -2.45 2.61 -5.31
C PHE A 517 -2.60 4.08 -5.76
N HIS A 518 -1.50 4.79 -6.00
CA HIS A 518 -1.51 6.23 -6.29
C HIS A 518 -2.27 6.57 -7.58
N ASN A 519 -3.13 7.59 -7.53
CA ASN A 519 -4.04 8.02 -8.62
C ASN A 519 -4.98 6.92 -9.14
N LEU A 520 -5.17 5.84 -8.36
CA LEU A 520 -6.13 4.79 -8.64
C LEU A 520 -7.32 4.88 -7.68
N TRP A 521 -8.39 4.18 -8.07
CA TRP A 521 -9.54 3.90 -7.21
C TRP A 521 -9.58 2.43 -6.80
N PRO A 522 -8.91 2.05 -5.71
CA PRO A 522 -8.71 0.65 -5.35
C PRO A 522 -9.73 0.07 -4.37
N GLU A 523 -10.65 0.86 -3.84
CA GLU A 523 -11.65 0.39 -2.90
C GLU A 523 -13.03 0.82 -3.37
N LEU A 524 -13.83 -0.17 -3.77
CA LEU A 524 -15.20 0.00 -4.23
C LEU A 524 -16.19 -0.79 -3.36
N SER A 525 -15.73 -1.38 -2.25
CA SER A 525 -16.63 -2.15 -1.38
C SER A 525 -17.61 -1.21 -0.68
N PHE A 526 -18.89 -1.49 -0.87
CA PHE A 526 -19.97 -0.79 -0.19
C PHE A 526 -20.19 -1.41 1.20
N ASP A 527 -20.15 -0.59 2.25
CA ASP A 527 -20.49 -1.02 3.60
C ASP A 527 -21.36 0.01 4.30
N LEU A 528 -22.65 -0.32 4.45
CA LEU A 528 -23.62 0.55 5.08
C LEU A 528 -23.25 0.90 6.52
N THR A 529 -22.55 0.01 7.24
CA THR A 529 -22.13 0.23 8.63
C THR A 529 -21.01 1.28 8.74
N ARG A 530 -20.23 1.48 7.68
CA ARG A 530 -19.21 2.54 7.59
C ARG A 530 -19.81 3.88 7.19
N ILE A 531 -20.82 3.85 6.31
CA ILE A 531 -21.53 5.05 5.84
C ILE A 531 -22.44 5.61 6.94
N LEU A 532 -23.13 4.73 7.65
CA LEU A 532 -23.98 5.04 8.80
C LEU A 532 -23.53 4.24 10.02
N PRO A 533 -22.55 4.74 10.79
CA PRO A 533 -22.16 4.08 12.02
C PRO A 533 -23.28 4.16 13.08
N ASP A 534 -23.19 3.28 14.08
CA ASP A 534 -23.96 3.32 15.33
C ASP A 534 -25.48 3.11 15.23
N ILE A 535 -25.97 2.53 14.12
CA ILE A 535 -27.36 2.07 14.01
C ILE A 535 -27.48 0.61 14.45
N ARG A 536 -28.57 0.27 15.15
CA ARG A 536 -28.83 -1.09 15.64
C ARG A 536 -29.01 -2.12 14.52
N PHE A 537 -29.76 -1.78 13.48
CA PHE A 537 -30.14 -2.70 12.41
C PHE A 537 -29.85 -2.09 11.04
N TYR A 538 -29.29 -2.90 10.15
CA TYR A 538 -29.00 -2.58 8.78
C TYR A 538 -29.76 -3.55 7.87
N PRO A 539 -30.59 -3.05 6.94
CA PRO A 539 -31.39 -3.88 6.05
C PRO A 539 -30.52 -4.53 4.97
N LYS A 540 -31.13 -5.46 4.22
CA LYS A 540 -30.54 -6.02 3.01
C LYS A 540 -30.27 -4.91 2.00
N VAL A 541 -29.11 -4.93 1.37
CA VAL A 541 -28.73 -4.02 0.28
C VAL A 541 -28.54 -4.82 -0.99
N ILE A 542 -29.20 -4.41 -2.07
CA ILE A 542 -29.14 -5.07 -3.38
C ILE A 542 -28.85 -4.07 -4.50
N PHE A 543 -28.33 -4.61 -5.60
CA PHE A 543 -28.33 -3.94 -6.90
C PHE A 543 -28.70 -4.97 -7.96
N ARG A 544 -29.93 -4.86 -8.49
CA ARG A 544 -30.49 -5.85 -9.42
C ARG A 544 -30.48 -7.25 -8.78
N ASP A 545 -29.73 -8.21 -9.34
CA ASP A 545 -29.57 -9.59 -8.85
C ASP A 545 -28.33 -9.78 -7.95
N ILE A 546 -27.58 -8.71 -7.65
CA ILE A 546 -26.43 -8.76 -6.77
C ILE A 546 -26.87 -8.38 -5.35
N VAL A 547 -26.59 -9.26 -4.38
CA VAL A 547 -26.75 -8.96 -2.96
C VAL A 547 -25.47 -8.33 -2.47
N ILE A 548 -25.52 -7.04 -2.12
CA ILE A 548 -24.35 -6.27 -1.69
C ILE A 548 -24.06 -6.47 -0.20
N SER A 549 -25.11 -6.51 0.62
CA SER A 549 -25.03 -6.79 2.05
C SER A 549 -26.29 -7.51 2.48
N LEU A 550 -26.13 -8.56 3.29
CA LEU A 550 -27.25 -9.16 4.00
C LEU A 550 -27.60 -8.32 5.23
N PRO A 551 -28.79 -8.52 5.83
CA PRO A 551 -29.18 -7.86 7.06
C PRO A 551 -28.11 -8.01 8.16
N LYS A 552 -27.79 -6.90 8.84
CA LYS A 552 -26.86 -6.88 9.98
C LYS A 552 -27.52 -6.29 11.21
N MET A 553 -27.09 -6.73 12.39
CA MET A 553 -27.53 -6.16 13.65
C MET A 553 -26.38 -6.06 14.66
N ILE A 554 -26.41 -4.98 15.44
CA ILE A 554 -25.51 -4.78 16.58
C ILE A 554 -26.21 -5.24 17.86
N ILE A 555 -25.58 -6.15 18.58
CA ILE A 555 -26.02 -6.63 19.91
C ILE A 555 -25.08 -6.04 20.96
N TYR A 556 -25.64 -5.37 21.95
CA TYR A 556 -24.86 -4.77 23.05
C TYR A 556 -24.85 -5.67 24.28
N SER A 557 -23.67 -5.98 24.80
CA SER A 557 -23.55 -6.85 25.97
C SER A 557 -24.14 -6.22 27.24
N LYS A 558 -24.21 -4.89 27.32
CA LYS A 558 -24.86 -4.16 28.42
C LYS A 558 -26.35 -4.50 28.59
N GLU A 559 -27.03 -4.88 27.51
CA GLU A 559 -28.45 -5.28 27.54
C GLU A 559 -28.58 -6.69 28.11
N LEU A 560 -27.71 -7.60 27.66
CA LEU A 560 -27.67 -8.98 28.15
C LEU A 560 -27.29 -9.06 29.63
N LYS A 561 -26.42 -8.18 30.12
CA LYS A 561 -26.05 -8.12 31.54
C LYS A 561 -27.22 -7.77 32.47
N ARG A 562 -28.27 -7.13 31.93
CA ARG A 562 -29.49 -6.76 32.69
C ARG A 562 -30.52 -7.88 32.71
N ILE A 563 -30.30 -8.95 31.95
CA ILE A 563 -31.24 -10.05 31.76
C ILE A 563 -30.71 -11.27 32.52
N PRO A 564 -31.52 -11.92 33.37
CA PRO A 564 -31.14 -13.18 34.02
C PRO A 564 -30.74 -14.25 32.99
N GLU A 565 -29.83 -15.17 33.34
CA GLU A 565 -29.33 -16.19 32.39
C GLU A 565 -30.44 -16.96 31.67
N GLU A 566 -31.52 -17.31 32.39
CA GLU A 566 -32.68 -18.04 31.86
C GLU A 566 -33.45 -17.24 30.78
N GLY A 567 -33.40 -15.91 30.83
CA GLY A 567 -34.10 -15.03 29.89
C GLY A 567 -33.27 -14.61 28.67
N LYS A 568 -31.95 -14.86 28.65
CA LYS A 568 -31.07 -14.37 27.58
C LYS A 568 -31.35 -15.01 26.23
N VAL A 569 -31.66 -16.30 26.21
CA VAL A 569 -32.02 -17.02 24.97
C VAL A 569 -33.27 -16.41 24.35
N ASN A 570 -34.33 -16.22 25.16
CA ASN A 570 -35.57 -15.60 24.70
C ASN A 570 -35.34 -14.18 24.19
N TYR A 571 -34.54 -13.37 24.89
CA TYR A 571 -34.19 -12.04 24.43
C TYR A 571 -33.53 -12.03 23.03
N ILE A 572 -32.56 -12.93 22.80
CA ILE A 572 -31.90 -13.05 21.49
C ILE A 572 -32.90 -13.49 20.42
N THR A 573 -33.73 -14.50 20.72
CA THR A 573 -34.76 -14.99 19.79
C THR A 573 -35.77 -13.91 19.44
N ASP A 574 -36.26 -13.17 20.44
CA ASP A 574 -37.20 -12.06 20.27
C ASP A 574 -36.56 -10.95 19.43
N LEU A 575 -35.27 -10.66 19.63
CA LEU A 575 -34.53 -9.68 18.86
C LEU A 575 -34.38 -10.11 17.40
N MET A 576 -34.05 -11.38 17.13
CA MET A 576 -34.00 -11.91 15.75
C MET A 576 -35.37 -11.78 15.08
N HIS A 577 -36.44 -12.16 15.78
CA HIS A 577 -37.81 -12.07 15.27
C HIS A 577 -38.24 -10.62 15.04
N GLN A 578 -37.93 -9.70 15.95
CA GLN A 578 -38.24 -8.27 15.85
C GLN A 578 -37.66 -7.63 14.58
N TYR A 579 -36.44 -8.00 14.21
CA TYR A 579 -35.74 -7.45 13.05
C TYR A 579 -35.82 -8.33 11.80
N GLY A 580 -36.46 -9.51 11.90
CA GLY A 580 -36.61 -10.45 10.80
C GLY A 580 -35.28 -11.03 10.30
N ILE A 581 -34.31 -11.25 11.20
CA ILE A 581 -33.03 -11.88 10.87
C ILE A 581 -33.15 -13.41 11.04
N GLY A 582 -32.65 -14.17 10.06
CA GLY A 582 -32.60 -15.63 10.15
C GLY A 582 -31.80 -16.18 11.34
N THR A 583 -32.01 -17.45 11.68
CA THR A 583 -31.37 -18.10 12.84
C THR A 583 -29.94 -18.56 12.58
N LEU A 584 -29.52 -18.66 11.32
CA LEU A 584 -28.14 -18.93 10.96
C LEU A 584 -27.42 -17.58 10.80
N VAL A 585 -26.54 -17.27 11.74
CA VAL A 585 -25.90 -15.95 11.81
C VAL A 585 -24.39 -16.05 11.77
N LYS A 586 -23.78 -15.11 11.04
CA LYS A 586 -22.34 -14.88 11.01
C LYS A 586 -22.00 -13.74 11.97
N MET A 587 -21.28 -14.05 13.05
CA MET A 587 -20.67 -13.05 13.92
C MET A 587 -19.47 -12.42 13.22
N VAL A 588 -19.54 -11.11 12.96
CA VAL A 588 -18.53 -10.36 12.21
C VAL A 588 -17.44 -9.87 13.19
N ASN A 589 -16.21 -10.34 13.01
CA ASN A 589 -15.06 -9.94 13.83
C ASN A 589 -13.80 -9.81 12.94
N GLY A 590 -13.69 -8.69 12.22
CA GLY A 590 -12.65 -8.53 11.19
C GLY A 590 -12.73 -9.66 10.14
N GLU A 591 -11.57 -10.24 9.78
CA GLU A 591 -11.50 -11.38 8.84
C GLU A 591 -11.85 -12.73 9.48
N GLU A 592 -12.02 -12.81 10.80
CA GLU A 592 -12.26 -14.04 11.55
C GLU A 592 -13.72 -14.17 12.02
N HIS A 593 -14.63 -14.47 11.09
CA HIS A 593 -16.05 -14.62 11.42
C HIS A 593 -16.40 -16.03 11.94
N MET A 594 -17.40 -16.13 12.80
CA MET A 594 -17.92 -17.40 13.32
C MET A 594 -19.39 -17.54 12.94
N VAL A 595 -19.81 -18.72 12.50
CA VAL A 595 -21.21 -18.99 12.16
C VAL A 595 -21.88 -19.73 13.31
N TYR A 596 -23.12 -19.37 13.64
CA TYR A 596 -23.90 -20.05 14.67
C TYR A 596 -25.29 -20.35 14.13
N ASP A 597 -25.72 -21.59 14.30
CA ASP A 597 -27.13 -21.95 14.16
C ASP A 597 -27.81 -21.78 15.52
N LEU A 598 -28.51 -20.65 15.66
CA LEU A 598 -29.19 -20.28 16.91
C LEU A 598 -30.38 -21.18 17.25
N THR A 599 -30.79 -22.10 16.35
CA THR A 599 -31.78 -23.14 16.67
C THR A 599 -31.20 -24.26 17.54
N GLN A 600 -29.88 -24.43 17.52
CA GLN A 600 -29.18 -25.44 18.31
C GLN A 600 -28.85 -24.89 19.71
N PRO A 601 -29.35 -25.49 20.81
CA PRO A 601 -29.12 -24.98 22.16
C PRO A 601 -27.64 -24.87 22.54
N GLY A 602 -26.81 -25.81 22.04
CA GLY A 602 -25.37 -25.81 22.23
C GLY A 602 -24.70 -24.58 21.59
N GLU A 603 -25.01 -24.30 20.33
CA GLU A 603 -24.45 -23.16 19.59
C GLU A 603 -24.97 -21.82 20.12
N MET A 604 -26.25 -21.73 20.48
CA MET A 604 -26.82 -20.55 21.16
C MET A 604 -26.06 -20.22 22.44
N ARG A 605 -25.73 -21.23 23.26
CA ARG A 605 -24.93 -21.02 24.48
C ARG A 605 -23.52 -20.50 24.16
N LEU A 606 -22.87 -21.03 23.12
CA LEU A 606 -21.56 -20.55 22.68
C LEU A 606 -21.62 -19.11 22.17
N PHE A 607 -22.66 -18.79 21.42
CA PHE A 607 -22.92 -17.45 20.92
C PHE A 607 -23.08 -16.46 22.08
N LEU A 608 -23.90 -16.77 23.09
CA LEU A 608 -24.10 -15.95 24.29
C LEU A 608 -22.80 -15.71 25.08
N LEU A 609 -21.93 -16.73 25.19
CA LEU A 609 -20.62 -16.59 25.83
C LEU A 609 -19.72 -15.64 25.05
N GLU A 610 -19.69 -15.76 23.72
CA GLU A 610 -18.81 -14.98 22.85
C GLU A 610 -19.24 -13.50 22.80
N ILE A 611 -20.54 -13.20 22.72
CA ILE A 611 -21.04 -11.80 22.75
C ILE A 611 -20.85 -11.13 24.12
N ALA A 612 -20.83 -11.89 25.22
CA ALA A 612 -20.62 -11.34 26.56
C ALA A 612 -19.20 -10.80 26.79
N THR A 613 -18.22 -11.24 25.98
CA THR A 613 -16.81 -10.80 26.07
C THR A 613 -16.53 -9.44 25.43
N ARG A 614 -17.49 -8.89 24.66
CA ARG A 614 -17.33 -7.65 23.88
C ARG A 614 -18.35 -6.60 24.33
N GLU A 615 -18.07 -5.32 24.11
CA GLU A 615 -19.04 -4.27 24.41
C GLU A 615 -20.24 -4.32 23.44
N GLN A 616 -19.93 -4.48 22.16
CA GLN A 616 -20.88 -4.65 21.07
C GLN A 616 -20.40 -5.74 20.12
N THR A 617 -21.34 -6.46 19.52
CA THR A 617 -21.08 -7.49 18.51
C THR A 617 -21.98 -7.27 17.31
N THR A 618 -21.38 -7.20 16.12
CA THR A 618 -22.14 -7.16 14.86
C THR A 618 -22.36 -8.59 14.38
N ILE A 619 -23.62 -8.93 14.13
CA ILE A 619 -24.01 -10.15 13.43
C ILE A 619 -24.55 -9.82 12.05
N GLU A 620 -24.34 -10.72 11.10
CA GLU A 620 -24.90 -10.68 9.76
C GLU A 620 -25.68 -11.98 9.53
N GLU A 621 -26.83 -11.90 8.87
CA GLU A 621 -27.55 -13.09 8.42
C GLU A 621 -26.67 -13.92 7.47
N MET A 622 -26.72 -15.24 7.59
CA MET A 622 -26.11 -16.17 6.64
C MET A 622 -27.19 -17.01 5.99
N VAL A 623 -27.17 -17.04 4.66
CA VAL A 623 -28.09 -17.84 3.85
C VAL A 623 -27.33 -19.00 3.24
N LEU A 624 -27.91 -20.21 3.29
CA LEU A 624 -27.40 -21.38 2.58
C LEU A 624 -28.16 -21.55 1.27
N PRO A 625 -27.50 -22.00 0.18
CA PRO A 625 -28.16 -22.20 -1.10
C PRO A 625 -29.15 -23.37 -1.04
N ASN A 626 -30.28 -23.24 -1.74
CA ASN A 626 -31.17 -24.36 -2.01
C ASN A 626 -30.57 -25.28 -3.07
N ASN A 627 -29.97 -24.68 -4.11
CA ASN A 627 -29.23 -25.35 -5.17
C ASN A 627 -27.75 -24.97 -5.09
N THR A 628 -26.92 -25.92 -4.64
CA THR A 628 -25.52 -25.62 -4.34
C THR A 628 -24.65 -25.65 -5.60
N LEU A 629 -23.85 -24.60 -5.83
CA LEU A 629 -22.90 -24.51 -6.94
C LEU A 629 -21.80 -25.57 -6.88
N VAL A 630 -21.31 -25.85 -5.67
CA VAL A 630 -20.17 -26.74 -5.41
C VAL A 630 -20.62 -27.97 -4.65
N THR A 631 -20.47 -29.14 -5.25
CA THR A 631 -20.72 -30.44 -4.62
C THR A 631 -19.51 -31.36 -4.75
N ASP A 632 -19.41 -32.34 -3.87
CA ASP A 632 -18.44 -33.43 -4.02
C ASP A 632 -19.00 -34.63 -4.81
N GLU A 633 -18.25 -35.73 -4.83
CA GLU A 633 -18.62 -36.95 -5.55
C GLU A 633 -19.81 -37.71 -4.93
N GLN A 634 -20.26 -37.32 -3.73
CA GLN A 634 -21.47 -37.82 -3.06
C GLN A 634 -22.57 -36.75 -3.02
N ASP A 635 -22.47 -35.72 -3.86
CA ASP A 635 -23.40 -34.60 -3.95
C ASP A 635 -23.57 -33.82 -2.62
N ARG A 636 -22.58 -33.90 -1.72
CA ARG A 636 -22.63 -33.12 -0.48
C ARG A 636 -22.31 -31.65 -0.78
N PRO A 637 -23.06 -30.70 -0.20
CA PRO A 637 -23.00 -29.31 -0.61
C PRO A 637 -21.95 -28.50 0.15
N TYR A 638 -21.15 -27.73 -0.58
CA TYR A 638 -20.14 -26.83 -0.04
C TYR A 638 -20.52 -25.36 -0.24
N ILE A 639 -20.18 -24.53 0.74
CA ILE A 639 -20.13 -23.08 0.48
C ILE A 639 -18.92 -22.75 -0.38
N ASN A 640 -18.94 -21.59 -1.03
CA ASN A 640 -17.88 -21.16 -1.95
C ASN A 640 -17.54 -19.69 -1.75
N GLN A 641 -16.31 -19.32 -2.09
CA GLN A 641 -15.90 -17.95 -2.30
C GLN A 641 -15.20 -17.86 -3.66
N LEU A 642 -15.72 -17.01 -4.53
CA LEU A 642 -15.19 -16.70 -5.84
C LEU A 642 -14.38 -15.41 -5.77
N ILE A 643 -13.26 -15.40 -6.48
CA ILE A 643 -12.39 -14.25 -6.70
C ILE A 643 -12.32 -14.06 -8.20
N ILE A 644 -13.03 -13.04 -8.64
CA ILE A 644 -13.33 -12.79 -10.04
C ILE A 644 -12.53 -11.58 -10.48
N PRO A 645 -11.50 -11.76 -11.34
CA PRO A 645 -10.82 -10.64 -11.93
C PRO A 645 -11.76 -9.87 -12.87
N MET A 646 -11.84 -8.58 -12.69
CA MET A 646 -12.39 -7.65 -13.68
C MET A 646 -11.25 -6.87 -14.30
N TYR A 647 -11.35 -6.55 -15.59
CA TYR A 647 -10.32 -5.80 -16.29
C TYR A 647 -10.85 -4.76 -17.29
N HIS A 648 -9.99 -3.83 -17.68
CA HIS A 648 -10.16 -2.96 -18.84
C HIS A 648 -8.81 -2.67 -19.50
N LYS A 649 -8.84 -2.30 -20.79
CA LYS A 649 -7.64 -2.06 -21.61
C LYS A 649 -7.34 -0.57 -21.82
N GLU A 650 -7.91 0.31 -21.00
CA GLU A 650 -7.59 1.74 -21.07
C GLU A 650 -6.18 1.96 -20.52
N GLN A 651 -5.40 2.81 -21.19
CA GLN A 651 -4.12 3.26 -20.66
C GLN A 651 -4.36 4.22 -19.48
N ILE A 652 -3.92 3.81 -18.29
CA ILE A 652 -4.07 4.60 -17.06
C ILE A 652 -2.74 5.23 -16.61
N TYR A 653 -1.61 4.69 -17.10
CA TYR A 653 -0.29 5.27 -16.89
C TYR A 653 0.24 5.84 -18.20
N GLY A 654 0.40 7.15 -18.26
CA GLY A 654 1.03 7.83 -19.39
C GLY A 654 2.55 7.61 -19.41
N GLU A 655 3.12 7.73 -20.61
CA GLU A 655 4.55 7.85 -20.84
C GLU A 655 5.14 8.99 -20.00
N SER A 656 6.43 8.88 -19.73
CA SER A 656 7.18 9.96 -19.12
C SER A 656 8.51 10.13 -19.82
N ALA A 657 8.90 11.38 -20.06
CA ALA A 657 10.21 11.70 -20.63
C ALA A 657 11.32 11.03 -19.80
N ALA A 658 12.36 10.56 -20.50
CA ALA A 658 13.56 10.04 -19.87
C ALA A 658 14.17 11.09 -18.93
N ILE A 659 14.91 10.63 -17.92
CA ILE A 659 15.59 11.53 -16.99
C ILE A 659 16.66 12.29 -17.78
N ILE A 660 16.43 13.58 -18.03
CA ILE A 660 17.48 14.48 -18.50
C ILE A 660 18.41 14.68 -17.31
N GLN A 661 19.66 14.23 -17.42
CA GLN A 661 20.64 14.48 -16.38
C GLN A 661 20.88 15.99 -16.28
N ASP A 662 20.51 16.53 -15.13
CA ASP A 662 20.86 17.88 -14.70
C ASP A 662 22.38 17.95 -14.49
N THR A 663 23.12 18.17 -15.57
CA THR A 663 24.59 18.26 -15.55
C THR A 663 25.09 19.59 -14.98
N THR A 664 24.20 20.47 -14.51
CA THR A 664 24.53 21.80 -13.99
C THR A 664 24.04 21.99 -12.56
N THR A 665 24.54 21.20 -11.61
CA THR A 665 24.31 21.45 -10.17
C THR A 665 25.02 22.72 -9.67
N LYS A 666 26.08 23.17 -10.35
CA LYS A 666 26.89 24.34 -9.93
C LYS A 666 26.16 25.68 -9.93
N ASP A 667 25.04 25.79 -10.66
CA ASP A 667 24.36 27.06 -10.91
C ASP A 667 22.90 27.06 -10.41
N ARG A 668 22.55 26.20 -9.45
CA ARG A 668 21.19 26.05 -8.94
C ARG A 668 20.96 26.78 -7.63
N ASP A 669 21.76 26.45 -6.62
CA ASP A 669 21.64 26.96 -5.26
C ASP A 669 22.76 27.96 -4.99
N PHE A 670 22.40 29.21 -4.74
CA PHE A 670 23.33 30.27 -4.37
C PHE A 670 23.22 30.56 -2.89
N LEU A 671 24.30 30.28 -2.16
CA LEU A 671 24.40 30.59 -0.74
C LEU A 671 24.37 32.11 -0.53
N PRO A 672 23.82 32.58 0.60
CA PRO A 672 23.75 34.00 0.91
C PRO A 672 25.08 34.73 0.73
N LEU A 673 25.04 35.85 -0.01
CA LEU A 673 26.15 36.80 -0.14
C LEU A 673 27.40 36.26 -0.84
N MET A 674 27.26 35.19 -1.63
CA MET A 674 28.31 34.73 -2.54
C MET A 674 28.15 35.44 -3.89
N GLU A 675 27.40 34.86 -4.83
CA GLU A 675 27.06 35.47 -6.13
C GLU A 675 25.70 36.18 -6.11
N TRP A 676 24.82 35.79 -5.18
CA TRP A 676 23.49 36.36 -5.02
C TRP A 676 23.23 36.73 -3.55
N ALA A 677 22.54 37.85 -3.36
CA ALA A 677 21.84 38.17 -2.12
C ALA A 677 20.34 38.04 -2.37
N TYR A 678 19.68 37.19 -1.58
CA TYR A 678 18.23 37.02 -1.61
C TYR A 678 17.66 37.39 -0.25
N TYR A 679 16.80 38.41 -0.23
CA TYR A 679 16.15 38.92 0.95
C TYR A 679 14.65 38.62 0.96
N ASP A 680 14.15 38.09 2.07
CA ASP A 680 12.71 38.03 2.37
C ASP A 680 12.36 39.17 3.34
N ILE A 681 11.60 40.15 2.86
CA ILE A 681 11.22 41.36 3.59
C ILE A 681 9.73 41.26 3.93
N PHE A 682 9.40 40.78 5.13
CA PHE A 682 8.02 40.58 5.58
C PHE A 682 7.40 41.91 5.99
N LEU A 683 6.31 42.28 5.32
CA LEU A 683 5.70 43.60 5.45
C LEU A 683 4.24 43.58 5.05
N HIS A 684 3.47 44.55 5.56
CA HIS A 684 2.07 44.68 5.19
C HIS A 684 1.93 45.13 3.72
N PRO A 685 1.03 44.55 2.90
CA PRO A 685 0.90 44.88 1.47
C PRO A 685 0.74 46.37 1.16
N MET A 686 0.08 47.12 2.06
CA MET A 686 -0.08 48.58 1.92
C MET A 686 1.24 49.37 1.99
N ALA A 687 2.25 48.87 2.70
CA ALA A 687 3.56 49.51 2.82
C ALA A 687 4.54 49.08 1.70
N ALA A 688 4.17 48.08 0.89
CA ALA A 688 5.05 47.47 -0.10
C ALA A 688 5.57 48.47 -1.14
N ASN A 689 4.70 49.33 -1.69
CA ASN A 689 5.09 50.33 -2.68
C ASN A 689 6.06 51.36 -2.10
N GLU A 690 5.76 51.91 -0.93
CA GLU A 690 6.60 52.91 -0.26
C GLU A 690 8.01 52.36 0.04
N ILE A 691 8.06 51.13 0.57
CA ILE A 691 9.33 50.46 0.91
C ILE A 691 10.13 50.10 -0.35
N LEU A 692 9.47 49.68 -1.44
CA LEU A 692 10.14 49.42 -2.72
C LEU A 692 10.75 50.70 -3.30
N LEU A 693 9.96 51.78 -3.37
CA LEU A 693 10.33 53.02 -4.07
C LEU A 693 11.32 53.89 -3.28
N ASN A 694 11.34 53.79 -1.95
CA ASN A 694 12.20 54.63 -1.12
C ASN A 694 13.43 53.87 -0.62
N PRO A 695 13.38 53.11 0.49
CA PRO A 695 14.58 52.52 1.08
C PRO A 695 15.26 51.49 0.16
N ILE A 696 14.51 50.65 -0.55
CA ILE A 696 15.09 49.62 -1.42
C ILE A 696 15.68 50.25 -2.68
N GLN A 697 14.88 51.02 -3.44
CA GLN A 697 15.36 51.63 -4.67
C GLN A 697 16.53 52.59 -4.45
N LYS A 698 16.58 53.31 -3.32
CA LYS A 698 17.72 54.17 -2.98
C LYS A 698 19.03 53.39 -2.95
N VAL A 699 19.05 52.23 -2.28
CA VAL A 699 20.26 51.39 -2.21
C VAL A 699 20.58 50.79 -3.57
N LEU A 700 19.57 50.30 -4.32
CA LEU A 700 19.78 49.77 -5.67
C LEU A 700 20.40 50.79 -6.63
N LYS A 701 19.97 52.06 -6.57
CA LYS A 701 20.54 53.15 -7.38
C LYS A 701 21.98 53.49 -6.97
N GLN A 702 22.30 53.46 -5.68
CA GLN A 702 23.65 53.73 -5.19
C GLN A 702 24.68 52.73 -5.73
N HIS A 703 24.26 51.50 -6.02
CA HIS A 703 25.10 50.41 -6.52
C HIS A 703 24.77 50.00 -7.96
N GLU A 704 24.12 50.86 -8.74
CA GLU A 704 23.64 50.51 -10.10
C GLU A 704 24.78 50.06 -11.04
N GLN A 705 25.99 50.59 -10.84
CA GLN A 705 27.16 50.25 -11.67
C GLN A 705 27.84 48.92 -11.25
N THR A 706 27.61 48.45 -10.03
CA THR A 706 28.22 47.23 -9.48
C THR A 706 27.26 46.04 -9.51
N ILE A 707 25.95 46.28 -9.47
CA ILE A 707 24.91 45.24 -9.58
C ILE A 707 24.80 44.75 -11.03
N GLU A 708 24.94 43.43 -11.24
CA GLU A 708 24.75 42.83 -12.57
C GLU A 708 23.25 42.73 -12.93
N LYS A 709 22.45 42.21 -12.00
CA LYS A 709 20.99 42.05 -12.13
C LYS A 709 20.34 42.11 -10.76
N TRP A 710 19.11 42.61 -10.70
CA TRP A 710 18.27 42.45 -9.52
C TRP A 710 16.82 42.29 -9.93
N PHE A 711 16.01 41.64 -9.12
CA PHE A 711 14.57 41.59 -9.36
C PHE A 711 13.83 41.35 -8.06
N PHE A 712 12.53 41.66 -8.06
CA PHE A 712 11.67 41.39 -6.91
C PHE A 712 10.39 40.69 -7.31
N ILE A 713 9.84 39.91 -6.39
CA ILE A 713 8.47 39.39 -6.47
C ILE A 713 7.75 39.65 -5.15
N ARG A 714 6.43 39.78 -5.19
CA ARG A 714 5.57 39.75 -4.01
C ARG A 714 5.12 38.33 -3.76
N TYR A 715 5.08 37.93 -2.50
CA TYR A 715 4.79 36.57 -2.11
C TYR A 715 4.04 36.56 -0.78
N ASN A 716 3.23 35.53 -0.54
CA ASN A 716 2.35 35.46 0.64
C ASN A 716 2.47 34.15 1.43
N GLU A 717 3.27 33.19 0.94
CA GLU A 717 3.52 31.94 1.66
C GLU A 717 4.35 32.19 2.93
N GLY A 718 3.82 31.80 4.09
CA GLY A 718 4.45 32.10 5.38
C GLY A 718 4.28 33.56 5.83
N GLY A 719 3.44 34.34 5.15
CA GLY A 719 3.16 35.75 5.42
C GLY A 719 3.43 36.64 4.20
N GLU A 720 2.82 37.82 4.16
CA GLU A 720 3.03 38.80 3.08
C GLU A 720 4.46 39.37 3.13
N HIS A 721 5.19 39.24 2.02
CA HIS A 721 6.58 39.70 1.92
C HIS A 721 7.02 40.04 0.49
N ILE A 722 8.13 40.77 0.41
CA ILE A 722 8.87 41.02 -0.82
C ILE A 722 10.10 40.12 -0.84
N ARG A 723 10.28 39.38 -1.93
CA ARG A 723 11.48 38.61 -2.23
C ARG A 723 12.35 39.44 -3.17
N LEU A 724 13.42 40.03 -2.66
CA LEU A 724 14.38 40.82 -3.44
C LEU A 724 15.64 39.99 -3.69
N ARG A 725 16.04 39.86 -4.96
CA ARG A 725 17.25 39.14 -5.36
C ARG A 725 18.19 40.07 -6.09
N ILE A 726 19.47 40.06 -5.71
CA ILE A 726 20.52 40.92 -6.26
C ILE A 726 21.72 40.05 -6.59
N LYS A 727 22.23 40.16 -7.81
CA LYS A 727 23.45 39.50 -8.27
C LYS A 727 24.58 40.52 -8.38
N SER A 728 25.68 40.26 -7.68
CA SER A 728 26.89 41.11 -7.65
C SER A 728 28.06 40.31 -7.10
N ASP A 729 29.26 40.89 -7.10
CA ASP A 729 30.38 40.34 -6.33
C ASP A 729 30.11 40.38 -4.80
N GLN A 730 30.73 39.46 -4.06
CA GLN A 730 30.54 39.28 -2.63
C GLN A 730 30.76 40.56 -1.81
N GLN A 731 31.77 41.38 -2.12
CA GLN A 731 32.07 42.59 -1.35
C GLN A 731 30.93 43.60 -1.49
N THR A 732 30.45 43.80 -2.71
CA THR A 732 29.29 44.66 -2.98
C THR A 732 28.03 44.14 -2.29
N LEU A 733 27.76 42.84 -2.32
CA LEU A 733 26.58 42.26 -1.65
C LEU A 733 26.58 42.49 -0.14
N ILE A 734 27.75 42.40 0.52
CA ILE A 734 27.90 42.72 1.96
C ILE A 734 27.56 44.20 2.21
N GLN A 735 28.08 45.11 1.38
CA GLN A 735 27.80 46.55 1.51
C GLN A 735 26.33 46.87 1.30
N ILE A 736 25.71 46.33 0.25
CA ILE A 736 24.28 46.46 -0.03
C ILE A 736 23.45 45.96 1.15
N THR A 737 23.80 44.80 1.71
CA THR A 737 23.10 44.21 2.86
C THR A 737 23.11 45.14 4.07
N MET A 738 24.26 45.70 4.42
CA MET A 738 24.37 46.64 5.54
C MET A 738 23.53 47.90 5.29
N GLN A 739 23.59 48.46 4.07
CA GLN A 739 22.85 49.67 3.72
C GLN A 739 21.34 49.44 3.66
N LEU A 740 20.88 48.32 3.10
CA LEU A 740 19.47 47.91 3.14
C LEU A 740 19.00 47.78 4.59
N SER A 741 19.76 47.09 5.44
CA SER A 741 19.40 46.91 6.85
C SER A 741 19.26 48.26 7.56
N HIS A 742 20.19 49.18 7.33
CA HIS A 742 20.12 50.54 7.87
C HIS A 742 18.91 51.31 7.32
N SER A 743 18.65 51.24 6.01
CA SER A 743 17.58 51.97 5.35
C SER A 743 16.18 51.44 5.69
N LEU A 744 16.05 50.16 6.02
CA LEU A 744 14.78 49.52 6.40
C LEU A 744 14.47 49.68 7.90
N ARG A 745 15.48 49.96 8.74
CA ARG A 745 15.34 50.08 10.20
C ARG A 745 14.19 50.99 10.67
N PRO A 746 13.93 52.18 10.07
CA PRO A 746 12.79 53.00 10.47
C PRO A 746 11.44 52.30 10.27
N ASN A 747 11.27 51.57 9.16
CA ASN A 747 10.04 50.82 8.86
C ASN A 747 9.88 49.59 9.76
N TYR A 748 10.99 48.94 10.13
CA TYR A 748 10.99 47.86 11.11
C TYR A 748 10.59 48.37 12.50
N ASN A 749 11.20 49.45 12.98
CA ASN A 749 10.88 50.05 14.28
C ASN A 749 9.43 50.56 14.35
N ALA A 750 8.86 51.00 13.22
CA ALA A 750 7.47 51.42 13.11
C ALA A 750 6.47 50.25 12.97
N GLY A 751 6.94 48.99 12.97
CA GLY A 751 6.11 47.79 12.82
C GLY A 751 5.57 47.55 11.40
N ARG A 752 6.03 48.32 10.40
CA ARG A 752 5.62 48.15 8.99
C ARG A 752 6.31 46.96 8.33
N ILE A 753 7.53 46.66 8.79
CA ILE A 753 8.27 45.44 8.46
C ILE A 753 8.29 44.58 9.72
N SER A 754 7.81 43.34 9.63
CA SER A 754 7.80 42.41 10.76
C SER A 754 9.08 41.57 10.83
N ASN A 755 9.71 41.29 9.68
CA ASN A 755 10.95 40.51 9.64
C ASN A 755 11.77 40.78 8.36
N PHE A 756 13.08 40.56 8.45
CA PHE A 756 14.04 40.71 7.36
C PHE A 756 15.04 39.56 7.38
N ASN A 757 14.92 38.62 6.43
CA ASN A 757 15.77 37.44 6.34
C ASN A 757 16.69 37.50 5.11
N ILE A 758 17.86 36.88 5.23
CA ILE A 758 18.75 36.59 4.09
C ILE A 758 18.70 35.08 3.85
N SER A 759 18.34 34.69 2.63
CA SER A 759 17.97 33.32 2.28
C SER A 759 18.85 32.79 1.11
N THR A 760 18.90 31.47 0.96
CA THR A 760 19.53 30.82 -0.21
C THR A 760 18.66 31.01 -1.45
N TYR A 761 19.23 31.47 -2.56
CA TYR A 761 18.50 31.56 -3.82
C TYR A 761 18.57 30.23 -4.57
N GLN A 762 17.41 29.59 -4.73
CA GLN A 762 17.27 28.35 -5.49
C GLN A 762 16.60 28.66 -6.83
N ARG A 763 17.27 28.37 -7.94
CA ARG A 763 16.71 28.55 -9.29
C ARG A 763 15.73 27.42 -9.62
N GLU A 764 14.59 27.81 -10.21
CA GLU A 764 13.54 26.91 -10.72
C GLU A 764 13.91 26.41 -12.15
N LEU A 765 15.03 25.71 -12.29
CA LEU A 765 15.57 25.31 -13.61
C LEU A 765 14.55 24.50 -14.42
N GLU A 766 13.86 23.57 -13.77
CA GLU A 766 12.86 22.68 -14.38
C GLU A 766 11.65 23.44 -14.93
N ARG A 767 11.32 24.60 -14.35
CA ARG A 767 10.20 25.42 -14.79
C ARG A 767 10.53 26.22 -16.04
N TYR A 768 11.79 26.60 -16.20
CA TYR A 768 12.25 27.53 -17.23
C TYR A 768 13.23 26.93 -18.25
N ASP A 769 13.41 25.61 -18.23
CA ASP A 769 14.39 24.87 -19.04
C ASP A 769 14.32 25.23 -20.54
N VAL A 770 13.10 25.29 -21.09
CA VAL A 770 12.84 25.61 -22.51
C VAL A 770 13.42 26.97 -22.95
N VAL A 771 13.48 27.95 -22.04
CA VAL A 771 13.90 29.34 -22.33
C VAL A 771 15.33 29.60 -21.86
N GLY A 772 15.82 28.81 -20.91
CA GLY A 772 17.10 28.98 -20.24
C GLY A 772 17.04 30.02 -19.12
N MET A 773 17.53 29.64 -17.93
CA MET A 773 17.38 30.45 -16.71
C MET A 773 18.02 31.85 -16.81
N ALA A 774 19.14 31.98 -17.54
CA ALA A 774 19.80 33.28 -17.70
C ALA A 774 18.93 34.32 -18.43
N ASN A 775 18.12 33.87 -19.41
CA ASN A 775 17.17 34.70 -20.15
C ASN A 775 15.98 35.09 -19.27
N VAL A 776 15.49 34.15 -18.47
CA VAL A 776 14.39 34.38 -17.52
C VAL A 776 14.79 35.40 -16.45
N GLU A 777 15.98 35.30 -15.86
CA GLU A 777 16.47 36.28 -14.89
C GLU A 777 16.67 37.67 -15.51
N ARG A 778 17.09 37.73 -16.78
CA ARG A 778 17.15 39.00 -17.52
C ARG A 778 15.75 39.59 -17.70
N HIS A 779 14.77 38.76 -18.04
CA HIS A 779 13.37 39.17 -18.15
C HIS A 779 12.83 39.69 -16.81
N PHE A 780 13.08 38.98 -15.70
CA PHE A 780 12.67 39.43 -14.35
C PHE A 780 13.31 40.76 -13.95
N PHE A 781 14.59 40.97 -14.29
CA PHE A 781 15.27 42.24 -14.05
C PHE A 781 14.62 43.40 -14.81
N LEU A 782 14.44 43.26 -16.13
CA LEU A 782 13.82 44.29 -16.96
C LEU A 782 12.37 44.56 -16.54
N GLY A 783 11.61 43.51 -16.20
CA GLY A 783 10.25 43.63 -15.68
C GLY A 783 10.21 44.39 -14.36
N SER A 784 11.13 44.09 -13.43
CA SER A 784 11.22 44.80 -12.15
C SER A 784 11.54 46.28 -12.34
N GLN A 785 12.44 46.62 -13.27
CA GLN A 785 12.74 48.01 -13.61
C GLN A 785 11.52 48.74 -14.17
N LEU A 786 10.77 48.10 -15.08
CA LEU A 786 9.54 48.67 -15.65
C LEU A 786 8.50 48.92 -14.55
N VAL A 787 8.24 47.94 -13.68
CA VAL A 787 7.27 48.07 -12.58
C VAL A 787 7.64 49.21 -11.64
N ILE A 788 8.92 49.35 -11.28
CA ILE A 788 9.36 50.48 -10.46
C ILE A 788 9.07 51.82 -11.16
N ARG A 789 9.37 51.95 -12.46
CA ARG A 789 9.08 53.19 -13.21
C ARG A 789 7.57 53.50 -13.21
N MET A 790 6.73 52.52 -13.50
CA MET A 790 5.27 52.70 -13.49
C MET A 790 4.72 53.11 -12.11
N LEU A 791 5.29 52.56 -11.03
CA LEU A 791 4.90 52.93 -9.67
C LEU A 791 5.36 54.35 -9.30
N GLN A 792 6.46 54.84 -9.87
CA GLN A 792 6.91 56.22 -9.71
C GLN A 792 5.97 57.18 -10.44
N ASP A 793 5.61 56.86 -11.70
CA ASP A 793 4.73 57.68 -12.53
C ASP A 793 3.31 57.80 -11.94
N ASN A 794 2.74 56.71 -11.41
CA ASN A 794 1.43 56.71 -10.74
C ASN A 794 1.41 57.49 -9.41
N ASN A 795 2.55 57.60 -8.72
CA ASN A 795 2.66 58.42 -7.52
C ASN A 795 2.78 59.93 -7.83
N SER A 796 3.20 60.30 -9.05
CA SER A 796 3.23 61.69 -9.51
C SER A 796 1.85 62.23 -9.95
N ASP A 797 0.89 61.38 -10.28
CA ASP A 797 -0.47 61.80 -10.66
C ASP A 797 -1.43 61.99 -9.48
N THR A 798 -1.08 61.54 -8.26
CA THR A 798 -1.88 61.76 -7.04
C THR A 798 -1.48 63.02 -6.26
N THR A 799 -0.52 63.80 -6.76
CA THR A 799 -0.08 65.08 -6.17
C THR A 799 -0.27 66.30 -7.08
N LYS A 800 -1.19 66.21 -8.06
CA LYS A 800 -1.66 67.37 -8.85
C LYS A 800 -3.09 67.74 -8.53
#